data_AF-A0A848HSZ3-F1
#
_entry.id   AF-A0A848HSZ3-F1
#
_cell.length_a   1.000
_cell.length_b   1.000
_cell.length_c   1.000
_cell.angle_alpha   90.00
_cell.angle_beta   90.00
_cell.angle_gamma   90.00
#
_symmetry.space_group_name_H-M   'P 1'
#
loop_
_entity.id
_entity.type
_entity.pdbx_description
1 polymer ?
#
loop_
_entity_poly.entity_id
_entity_poly.type
_entity_poly.pdbx_seq_one_letter_code
_entity_poly.pdbx_strand_id
1 'polypeptide(L)'
;MRPDILNPLFTEIEALKGVGSALAKPLERLGLARAVDVAFHLPVSFIDRRMVDELILSDSGRVIGIELTPTDYRASGSARAPFRVIAQDKHGNSVALVYFGRNSAWPRKLLPLNEPKFISGKLDAYGDNLQIVHPDYVLPPEEAATIPAREPVYGLSEGLTNNRMRDLATQALTRAPDLPEWIEPSLLARKGWPTWHEALIRIHADPSDAQARERLAYDEIFAGQLALMLVRQSSRKRRGVPIAGDGRLRAMLQLPFAPTGAQRRAFSEIEGDMAQPVPMLRLLQGDVGSGKTLVALMALLNTVEAGAQGALLAPTEILARQHYETLRKMASGLPVTIAILTGREKGKTRESTLMGLADASIDILVGTHAIFQEAVRYKNLALAVIDEQHRFGVAQRMMLASKAERTPHLLVMTATPIPRTLTLTYYGEMDVSRLDEMPPGRQPIQTVVMSANRLDEVVEALARHVEGGGQAYWVCPLVEESETSDLAAAEARAEMLKMRFGELVGLVHGRMKGPEKDAAMEAFASARTRILVATTVIEVGVDVPNSNLIIIEGADRFGLAQLHQLRGRVGRGQNHSVCILLRGGALSETSRARLALMRETNDGFRIAEEDLRLRGAGEILGTRQSGEQQLKLATPEHLSALLDSARDDAHLLIDRDGGLTETRGEAARTCLYLFERDAAVGLLRSG
;
A
#
# COMPACT_ATOMS: atom_id res chain seq x y z
N MET A 1 -27.49 -12.19 -5.24
CA MET A 1 -27.66 -11.55 -6.56
C MET A 1 -27.50 -10.05 -6.35
N ARG A 2 -26.98 -9.27 -7.32
CA ARG A 2 -26.86 -7.81 -7.18
C ARG A 2 -28.28 -7.21 -7.05
N PRO A 3 -28.53 -6.24 -6.15
CA PRO A 3 -29.80 -5.53 -6.07
C PRO A 3 -30.15 -4.87 -7.40
N ASP A 4 -31.39 -5.05 -7.88
CA ASP A 4 -31.81 -4.57 -9.20
C ASP A 4 -31.72 -3.05 -9.35
N ILE A 5 -31.86 -2.32 -8.24
CA ILE A 5 -31.71 -0.86 -8.18
C ILE A 5 -30.34 -0.39 -8.70
N LEU A 6 -29.29 -1.21 -8.58
CA LEU A 6 -27.95 -0.87 -9.04
C LEU A 6 -27.71 -1.19 -10.53
N ASN A 7 -28.56 -1.98 -11.17
CA ASN A 7 -28.34 -2.42 -12.56
C ASN A 7 -28.04 -1.27 -13.55
N PRO A 8 -28.70 -0.10 -13.48
CA PRO A 8 -28.38 1.04 -14.35
C PRO A 8 -26.91 1.50 -14.28
N LEU A 9 -26.31 1.47 -13.08
CA LEU A 9 -24.93 1.90 -12.86
C LEU A 9 -23.89 0.87 -13.31
N PHE A 10 -24.24 -0.42 -13.33
CA PHE A 10 -23.32 -1.48 -13.73
C PHE A 10 -23.42 -1.86 -15.21
N THR A 11 -24.02 -0.99 -16.01
CA THR A 11 -24.03 -1.16 -17.47
C THR A 11 -22.63 -0.93 -18.03
N GLU A 12 -22.23 -1.76 -19.00
CA GLU A 12 -20.98 -1.61 -19.75
C GLU A 12 -20.86 -0.21 -20.38
N ILE A 13 -19.63 0.31 -20.44
CA ILE A 13 -19.35 1.66 -20.94
C ILE A 13 -19.78 1.85 -22.40
N GLU A 14 -19.79 0.78 -23.20
CA GLU A 14 -20.22 0.78 -24.60
C GLU A 14 -21.72 1.11 -24.76
N ALA A 15 -22.52 0.93 -23.72
CA ALA A 15 -23.93 1.32 -23.72
C ALA A 15 -24.14 2.83 -23.51
N LEU A 16 -23.09 3.57 -23.13
CA LEU A 16 -23.16 5.03 -23.05
C LEU A 16 -23.11 5.63 -24.45
N LYS A 17 -23.96 6.64 -24.69
CA LYS A 17 -24.07 7.29 -25.99
C LYS A 17 -22.75 7.98 -26.32
N GLY A 18 -22.23 7.68 -27.51
CA GLY A 18 -20.99 8.26 -28.01
C GLY A 18 -19.73 7.44 -27.71
N VAL A 19 -19.84 6.31 -27.00
CA VAL A 19 -18.73 5.37 -26.79
C VAL A 19 -18.69 4.36 -27.93
N GLY A 20 -17.68 4.49 -28.80
CA GLY A 20 -17.35 3.49 -29.82
C GLY A 20 -15.98 2.88 -29.58
N SER A 21 -15.52 1.99 -30.47
CA SER A 21 -14.23 1.28 -30.36
C SER A 21 -13.01 2.19 -30.22
N ALA A 22 -13.08 3.42 -30.75
CA ALA A 22 -12.03 4.43 -30.63
C ALA A 22 -11.92 5.05 -29.22
N LEU A 23 -13.04 5.14 -28.47
CA LEU A 23 -13.09 5.73 -27.13
C LEU A 23 -12.99 4.69 -26.01
N ALA A 24 -13.27 3.41 -26.31
CA ALA A 24 -13.12 2.31 -25.35
C ALA A 24 -11.69 2.21 -24.80
N LYS A 25 -10.67 2.27 -25.67
CA LYS A 25 -9.25 2.15 -25.26
C LYS A 25 -8.79 3.27 -24.31
N PRO A 26 -9.05 4.57 -24.58
CA PRO A 26 -8.76 5.63 -23.62
C PRO A 26 -9.44 5.46 -22.26
N LEU A 27 -10.71 5.02 -22.24
CA LEU A 27 -11.47 4.81 -21.01
C LEU A 27 -10.95 3.61 -20.21
N GLU A 28 -10.59 2.52 -20.89
CA GLU A 28 -9.95 1.33 -20.30
C GLU A 28 -8.62 1.68 -19.62
N ARG A 29 -7.80 2.56 -20.22
CA ARG A 29 -6.55 3.05 -19.60
C ARG A 29 -6.79 3.81 -18.29
N LEU A 30 -7.95 4.44 -18.15
CA LEU A 30 -8.38 5.12 -16.92
C LEU A 30 -9.08 4.15 -15.94
N GLY A 31 -9.23 2.87 -16.30
CA GLY A 31 -9.96 1.89 -15.50
C GLY A 31 -11.49 2.05 -15.54
N LEU A 32 -12.01 2.76 -16.55
CA LEU A 32 -13.44 3.08 -16.66
C LEU A 32 -14.14 2.08 -17.60
N ALA A 33 -14.66 1.00 -17.03
CA ALA A 33 -15.33 -0.06 -17.79
C ALA A 33 -16.85 0.03 -17.76
N ARG A 34 -17.44 0.66 -16.73
CA ARG A 34 -18.89 0.74 -16.53
C ARG A 34 -19.34 2.13 -16.13
N ALA A 35 -20.66 2.38 -16.18
CA ALA A 35 -21.22 3.67 -15.78
C ALA A 35 -20.88 4.06 -14.32
N VAL A 36 -20.80 3.11 -13.40
CA VAL A 36 -20.39 3.35 -12.00
C VAL A 36 -18.94 3.83 -11.91
N ASP A 37 -18.04 3.31 -12.75
CA ASP A 37 -16.64 3.71 -12.73
C ASP A 37 -16.51 5.16 -13.23
N VAL A 38 -17.31 5.55 -14.23
CA VAL A 38 -17.42 6.94 -14.71
C VAL A 38 -18.00 7.87 -13.65
N ALA A 39 -19.03 7.43 -12.93
CA ALA A 39 -19.61 8.17 -11.81
C ALA A 39 -18.62 8.36 -10.64
N PHE A 40 -17.68 7.43 -10.45
CA PHE A 40 -16.63 7.55 -9.44
C PHE A 40 -15.35 8.24 -9.95
N HIS A 41 -15.30 8.59 -11.24
CA HIS A 41 -14.21 9.38 -11.81
C HIS A 41 -14.43 10.87 -11.51
N LEU A 42 -14.12 11.26 -10.27
CA LEU A 42 -14.36 12.61 -9.79
C LEU A 42 -13.48 13.66 -10.51
N PRO A 43 -13.98 14.89 -10.70
CA PRO A 43 -13.16 15.96 -11.24
C PRO A 43 -12.03 16.36 -10.28
N VAL A 44 -10.88 16.70 -10.84
CA VAL A 44 -9.65 17.06 -10.10
C VAL A 44 -9.57 18.56 -9.81
N SER A 45 -10.19 19.37 -10.65
CA SER A 45 -10.26 20.83 -10.51
C SER A 45 -11.47 21.39 -11.26
N PHE A 46 -11.65 22.70 -11.20
CA PHE A 46 -12.64 23.39 -12.01
C PHE A 46 -12.00 24.59 -12.69
N ILE A 47 -12.53 24.94 -13.86
CA ILE A 47 -12.29 26.23 -14.50
C ILE A 47 -13.35 27.19 -13.98
N ASP A 48 -12.92 28.29 -13.38
CA ASP A 48 -13.79 29.41 -13.02
C ASP A 48 -13.71 30.46 -14.12
N ARG A 49 -14.78 30.59 -14.89
CA ARG A 49 -14.86 31.47 -16.05
C ARG A 49 -15.55 32.76 -15.66
N ARG A 50 -14.80 33.86 -15.73
CA ARG A 50 -15.35 35.19 -15.51
C ARG A 50 -15.95 35.74 -16.80
N MET A 51 -17.25 36.00 -16.81
CA MET A 51 -17.88 36.74 -17.90
C MET A 51 -17.53 38.22 -17.76
N VAL A 52 -16.98 38.82 -18.83
CA VAL A 52 -16.52 40.21 -18.85
C VAL A 52 -16.94 40.89 -20.15
N ASP A 53 -17.25 42.19 -20.06
CA ASP A 53 -17.64 43.02 -21.21
C ASP A 53 -16.51 43.94 -21.70
N GLU A 54 -15.39 43.99 -20.95
CA GLU A 54 -14.23 44.83 -21.23
C GLU A 54 -12.92 44.03 -21.02
N LEU A 55 -11.97 44.19 -21.94
CA LEU A 55 -10.62 43.64 -21.85
C LEU A 55 -9.73 44.55 -20.98
N ILE A 56 -9.52 44.15 -19.74
CA ILE A 56 -8.66 44.87 -18.78
C ILE A 56 -7.46 44.03 -18.35
N LEU A 57 -6.31 44.70 -18.13
CA LEU A 57 -5.06 44.04 -17.75
C LEU A 57 -5.17 43.30 -16.40
N SER A 58 -6.03 43.76 -15.50
CA SER A 58 -6.24 43.14 -14.18
C SER A 58 -6.87 41.74 -14.24
N ASP A 59 -7.46 41.34 -15.36
CA ASP A 59 -7.97 39.97 -15.56
C ASP A 59 -6.92 39.03 -16.18
N SER A 60 -5.69 39.51 -16.38
CA SER A 60 -4.57 38.66 -16.80
C SER A 60 -4.35 37.49 -15.83
N GLY A 61 -4.10 36.31 -16.40
CA GLY A 61 -3.96 35.04 -15.69
C GLY A 61 -5.27 34.28 -15.45
N ARG A 62 -6.44 34.90 -15.71
CA ARG A 62 -7.76 34.28 -15.50
C ARG A 62 -8.35 33.74 -16.80
N VAL A 63 -9.26 32.78 -16.68
CA VAL A 63 -10.12 32.36 -17.78
C VAL A 63 -11.31 33.31 -17.87
N ILE A 64 -11.44 33.97 -19.00
CA ILE A 64 -12.53 34.92 -19.24
C ILE A 64 -13.44 34.42 -20.37
N GLY A 65 -14.69 34.85 -20.35
CA GLY A 65 -15.62 34.76 -21.47
C GLY A 65 -16.03 36.17 -21.89
N ILE A 66 -15.80 36.52 -23.15
CA ILE A 66 -16.04 37.88 -23.68
C ILE A 66 -16.47 37.83 -25.15
N GLU A 67 -17.34 38.76 -25.54
CA GLU A 67 -17.68 38.98 -26.94
C GLU A 67 -16.59 39.80 -27.63
N LEU A 68 -15.98 39.23 -28.67
CA LEU A 68 -14.89 39.83 -29.41
C LEU A 68 -15.21 39.85 -30.91
N THR A 69 -14.89 40.96 -31.56
CA THR A 69 -15.02 41.14 -33.01
C THR A 69 -13.63 41.06 -33.65
N PRO A 70 -13.33 40.03 -34.47
CA PRO A 70 -12.07 39.94 -35.20
C PRO A 70 -11.91 41.10 -36.20
N THR A 71 -10.80 41.82 -36.14
CA THR A 71 -10.53 43.00 -36.99
C THR A 71 -9.39 42.78 -37.98
N ASP A 72 -8.40 41.95 -37.65
CA ASP A 72 -7.22 41.74 -38.49
C ASP A 72 -6.62 40.33 -38.33
N TYR A 73 -5.94 39.85 -39.38
CA TYR A 73 -5.18 38.61 -39.36
C TYR A 73 -3.68 38.88 -39.51
N ARG A 74 -2.90 38.49 -38.51
CA ARG A 74 -1.44 38.59 -38.54
C ARG A 74 -0.83 37.20 -38.65
N ALA A 75 -0.21 36.93 -39.78
CA ALA A 75 0.67 35.78 -39.99
C ALA A 75 2.10 36.30 -40.22
N SER A 76 3.09 35.75 -39.53
CA SER A 76 4.49 36.01 -39.88
C SER A 76 4.94 35.01 -40.95
N GLY A 77 5.80 35.44 -41.88
CA GLY A 77 6.21 34.67 -43.06
C GLY A 77 7.08 33.43 -42.78
N SER A 78 7.37 33.13 -41.51
CA SER A 78 8.10 31.92 -41.10
C SER A 78 7.13 30.76 -40.84
N ALA A 79 7.46 29.57 -41.36
CA ALA A 79 6.66 28.35 -41.20
C ALA A 79 6.48 27.86 -39.74
N ARG A 80 7.19 28.47 -38.78
CA ARG A 80 7.09 28.21 -37.33
C ARG A 80 6.42 29.33 -36.54
N ALA A 81 6.08 30.45 -37.18
CA ALA A 81 5.48 31.56 -36.47
C ALA A 81 3.99 31.30 -36.18
N PRO A 82 3.46 31.73 -35.02
CA PRO A 82 2.06 31.57 -34.69
C PRO A 82 1.16 32.42 -35.57
N PHE A 83 -0.04 31.92 -35.85
CA PHE A 83 -1.10 32.70 -36.48
C PHE A 83 -1.83 33.50 -35.40
N ARG A 84 -2.04 34.80 -35.63
CA ARG A 84 -2.73 35.68 -34.69
C ARG A 84 -3.95 36.30 -35.35
N VAL A 85 -5.09 36.25 -34.66
CA VAL A 85 -6.28 37.03 -34.99
C VAL A 85 -6.37 38.17 -34.01
N ILE A 86 -6.32 39.41 -34.49
CA ILE A 86 -6.56 40.58 -33.65
C ILE A 86 -8.07 40.75 -33.55
N ALA A 87 -8.58 40.85 -32.34
CA ALA A 87 -9.99 41.07 -32.08
C ALA A 87 -10.17 42.20 -31.06
N GLN A 88 -11.33 42.85 -31.11
CA GLN A 88 -11.68 43.96 -30.23
C GLN A 88 -12.93 43.66 -29.41
N ASP A 89 -12.98 44.16 -28.19
CA ASP A 89 -14.19 44.17 -27.37
C ASP A 89 -15.13 45.32 -27.80
N LYS A 90 -16.27 45.46 -27.11
CA LYS A 90 -17.26 46.52 -27.35
C LYS A 90 -16.73 47.93 -27.02
N HIS A 91 -15.65 48.03 -26.26
CA HIS A 91 -15.03 49.28 -25.81
C HIS A 91 -13.84 49.69 -26.70
N GLY A 92 -13.46 48.86 -27.69
CA GLY A 92 -12.35 49.10 -28.62
C GLY A 92 -10.99 48.62 -28.11
N ASN A 93 -10.93 47.94 -26.97
CA ASN A 93 -9.70 47.34 -26.47
C ASN A 93 -9.35 46.12 -27.33
N SER A 94 -8.07 45.92 -27.63
CA SER A 94 -7.60 44.88 -28.55
C SER A 94 -6.93 43.71 -27.84
N VAL A 95 -7.18 42.50 -28.33
CA VAL A 95 -6.54 41.25 -27.87
C VAL A 95 -6.08 40.42 -29.07
N ALA A 96 -4.96 39.71 -28.91
CA ALA A 96 -4.48 38.76 -29.91
C ALA A 96 -4.90 37.32 -29.56
N LEU A 97 -5.70 36.69 -30.42
CA LEU A 97 -6.02 35.27 -30.34
C LEU A 97 -4.92 34.48 -31.06
N VAL A 98 -4.14 33.69 -30.33
CA VAL A 98 -2.91 33.06 -30.83
C VAL A 98 -3.13 31.56 -31.06
N TYR A 99 -2.85 31.10 -32.27
CA TYR A 99 -2.89 29.69 -32.65
C TYR A 99 -1.51 29.22 -33.12
N PHE A 100 -0.95 28.22 -32.44
CA PHE A 100 0.27 27.55 -32.85
C PHE A 100 -0.05 26.37 -33.78
N GLY A 101 0.59 26.29 -34.94
CA GLY A 101 0.39 25.20 -35.90
C GLY A 101 0.53 25.64 -37.36
N ARG A 102 0.61 24.65 -38.27
CA ARG A 102 0.82 24.88 -39.71
C ARG A 102 -0.44 25.30 -40.50
N ASN A 103 -1.63 25.20 -39.90
CA ASN A 103 -2.89 25.39 -40.60
C ASN A 103 -3.63 26.66 -40.14
N SER A 104 -3.38 27.78 -40.81
CA SER A 104 -4.08 29.06 -40.57
C SER A 104 -5.49 29.12 -41.17
N ALA A 105 -5.91 28.12 -41.95
CA ALA A 105 -7.23 28.11 -42.58
C ALA A 105 -8.36 27.83 -41.58
N TRP A 106 -8.13 26.99 -40.57
CA TRP A 106 -9.14 26.68 -39.55
C TRP A 106 -9.48 27.90 -38.67
N PRO A 107 -8.52 28.64 -38.08
CA PRO A 107 -8.83 29.86 -37.33
C PRO A 107 -9.52 30.93 -38.16
N ARG A 108 -9.15 31.12 -39.43
CA ARG A 108 -9.79 32.10 -40.34
C ARG A 108 -11.26 31.77 -40.61
N LYS A 109 -11.61 30.49 -40.67
CA LYS A 109 -12.99 30.04 -40.85
C LYS A 109 -13.79 30.20 -39.55
N LEU A 110 -13.15 29.98 -38.41
CA LEU A 110 -13.78 30.05 -37.09
C LEU A 110 -14.03 31.50 -36.63
N LEU A 111 -13.13 32.41 -37.00
CA LEU A 111 -13.12 33.83 -36.60
C LEU A 111 -13.12 34.76 -37.83
N PRO A 112 -14.19 34.77 -38.64
CA PRO A 112 -14.32 35.69 -39.77
C PRO A 112 -14.24 37.16 -39.32
N LEU A 113 -13.64 38.00 -40.16
CA LEU A 113 -13.46 39.42 -39.87
C LEU A 113 -14.80 40.14 -39.80
N ASN A 114 -14.92 41.05 -38.83
CA ASN A 114 -16.08 41.88 -38.55
C ASN A 114 -17.34 41.13 -38.11
N GLU A 115 -17.22 39.84 -37.74
CA GLU A 115 -18.31 39.08 -37.14
C GLU A 115 -18.04 38.88 -35.63
N PRO A 116 -18.90 39.39 -34.74
CA PRO A 116 -18.73 39.17 -33.31
C PRO A 116 -18.83 37.68 -32.98
N LYS A 117 -17.93 37.20 -32.12
CA LYS A 117 -17.94 35.85 -31.56
C LYS A 117 -17.79 35.93 -30.06
N PHE A 118 -18.47 35.03 -29.35
CA PHE A 118 -18.19 34.81 -27.95
C PHE A 118 -16.97 33.90 -27.80
N ILE A 119 -15.96 34.39 -27.07
CA ILE A 119 -14.68 33.72 -26.94
C ILE A 119 -14.39 33.48 -25.47
N SER A 120 -14.06 32.23 -25.15
CA SER A 120 -13.54 31.86 -23.83
C SER A 120 -12.09 31.45 -23.95
N GLY A 121 -11.26 31.90 -23.02
CA GLY A 121 -9.90 31.40 -22.87
C GLY A 121 -9.14 32.10 -21.76
N LYS A 122 -7.95 31.60 -21.47
CA LYS A 122 -7.05 32.26 -20.53
C LYS A 122 -6.51 33.55 -21.14
N LEU A 123 -6.79 34.68 -20.49
CA LEU A 123 -6.23 35.98 -20.85
C LEU A 123 -4.82 36.07 -20.28
N ASP A 124 -3.81 36.19 -21.13
CA ASP A 124 -2.42 36.42 -20.74
C ASP A 124 -1.97 37.82 -21.20
N ALA A 125 -1.01 38.40 -20.49
CA ALA A 125 -0.35 39.63 -20.90
C ALA A 125 1.05 39.31 -21.46
N TYR A 126 1.36 39.83 -22.64
CA TYR A 126 2.69 39.75 -23.24
C TYR A 126 3.21 41.16 -23.53
N GLY A 127 4.00 41.69 -22.59
CA GLY A 127 4.29 43.13 -22.53
C GLY A 127 3.01 43.92 -22.24
N ASP A 128 2.76 44.96 -23.03
CA ASP A 128 1.54 45.78 -22.92
C ASP A 128 0.34 45.22 -23.71
N ASN A 129 0.50 44.08 -24.39
CA ASN A 129 -0.55 43.50 -25.22
C ASN A 129 -1.24 42.32 -24.54
N LEU A 130 -2.56 42.27 -24.64
CA LEU A 130 -3.37 41.14 -24.21
C LEU A 130 -3.39 40.06 -25.28
N GLN A 131 -3.35 38.80 -24.86
CA GLN A 131 -3.49 37.65 -25.75
C GLN A 131 -4.30 36.52 -25.11
N ILE A 132 -4.99 35.75 -25.95
CA ILE A 132 -5.61 34.47 -25.56
C ILE A 132 -4.98 33.40 -26.45
N VAL A 133 -4.23 32.49 -25.84
CA VAL A 133 -3.57 31.40 -26.55
C VAL A 133 -4.53 30.21 -26.63
N HIS A 134 -4.83 29.75 -27.85
CA HIS A 134 -5.76 28.65 -28.12
C HIS A 134 -7.07 28.75 -27.31
N PRO A 135 -7.98 29.69 -27.67
CA PRO A 135 -9.25 29.83 -26.97
C PRO A 135 -9.99 28.49 -26.82
N ASP A 136 -10.55 28.26 -25.63
CA ASP A 136 -11.28 27.04 -25.26
C ASP A 136 -12.60 26.92 -26.03
N TYR A 137 -13.31 28.05 -26.17
CA TYR A 137 -14.57 28.15 -26.90
C TYR A 137 -14.53 29.35 -27.85
N VAL A 138 -15.06 29.14 -29.06
CA VAL A 138 -15.37 30.21 -30.02
C VAL A 138 -16.75 29.90 -30.58
N LEU A 139 -17.75 30.62 -30.10
CA LEU A 139 -19.16 30.39 -30.42
C LEU A 139 -19.81 31.66 -30.99
N PRO A 140 -20.95 31.54 -31.67
CA PRO A 140 -21.81 32.68 -31.94
C PRO A 140 -22.25 33.36 -30.62
N PRO A 141 -22.41 34.70 -30.57
CA PRO A 141 -22.82 35.42 -29.37
C PRO A 141 -24.14 34.90 -28.76
N GLU A 142 -25.09 34.47 -29.59
CA GLU A 142 -26.36 33.87 -29.14
C GLU A 142 -26.19 32.57 -28.33
N GLU A 143 -25.09 31.84 -28.53
CA GLU A 143 -24.80 30.59 -27.84
C GLU A 143 -23.97 30.80 -26.55
N ALA A 144 -23.61 32.03 -26.20
CA ALA A 144 -22.77 32.33 -25.04
C ALA A 144 -23.35 31.77 -23.72
N ALA A 145 -24.68 31.77 -23.57
CA ALA A 145 -25.36 31.25 -22.38
C ALA A 145 -25.26 29.73 -22.19
N THR A 146 -24.81 28.99 -23.22
CA THR A 146 -24.61 27.54 -23.14
C THR A 146 -23.32 27.15 -22.42
N ILE A 147 -22.38 28.10 -22.27
CA ILE A 147 -21.11 27.87 -21.61
C ILE A 147 -21.29 28.04 -20.09
N PRO A 148 -21.00 27.01 -19.27
CA PRO A 148 -21.15 27.13 -17.83
C PRO A 148 -20.11 28.09 -17.24
N ALA A 149 -20.49 28.86 -16.21
CA ALA A 149 -19.55 29.73 -15.51
C ALA A 149 -18.46 28.93 -14.76
N ARG A 150 -18.80 27.73 -14.30
CA ARG A 150 -17.85 26.79 -13.69
C ARG A 150 -17.89 25.46 -14.43
N GLU A 151 -16.70 24.97 -14.79
CA GLU A 151 -16.57 23.78 -15.61
C GLU A 151 -15.64 22.77 -14.93
N PRO A 152 -16.13 21.57 -14.55
CA PRO A 152 -15.30 20.56 -13.93
C PRO A 152 -14.25 20.03 -14.93
N VAL A 153 -13.04 19.79 -14.41
CA VAL A 153 -11.91 19.24 -15.14
C VAL A 153 -11.63 17.85 -14.60
N TYR A 154 -11.62 16.86 -15.50
CA TYR A 154 -11.40 15.46 -15.17
C TYR A 154 -9.97 15.03 -15.49
N GLY A 155 -9.50 13.96 -14.85
CA GLY A 155 -8.31 13.24 -15.31
C GLY A 155 -8.57 12.63 -16.70
N LEU A 156 -7.65 12.83 -17.64
CA LEU A 156 -7.81 12.39 -19.03
C LEU A 156 -6.69 11.45 -19.45
N SER A 157 -6.99 10.56 -20.40
CA SER A 157 -6.02 9.76 -21.15
C SER A 157 -5.90 10.27 -22.58
N GLU A 158 -4.81 9.91 -23.25
CA GLU A 158 -4.58 10.29 -24.65
C GLU A 158 -5.74 9.87 -25.55
N GLY A 159 -6.29 10.82 -26.32
CA GLY A 159 -7.44 10.60 -27.20
C GLY A 159 -8.81 10.92 -26.57
N LEU A 160 -8.86 11.30 -25.29
CA LEU A 160 -10.06 11.74 -24.59
C LEU A 160 -10.03 13.26 -24.33
N THR A 161 -11.16 13.94 -24.53
CA THR A 161 -11.30 15.37 -24.25
C THR A 161 -12.16 15.60 -23.00
N ASN A 162 -11.96 16.72 -22.31
CA ASN A 162 -12.70 17.05 -21.09
C ASN A 162 -14.23 17.13 -21.33
N ASN A 163 -14.64 17.71 -22.47
CA ASN A 163 -16.06 17.78 -22.85
C ASN A 163 -16.68 16.38 -22.99
N ARG A 164 -15.99 15.45 -23.66
CA ARG A 164 -16.47 14.07 -23.78
C ARG A 164 -16.55 13.38 -22.42
N MET A 165 -15.55 13.56 -21.56
CA MET A 165 -15.58 12.98 -20.22
C MET A 165 -16.74 13.53 -19.39
N ARG A 166 -17.04 14.84 -19.51
CA ARG A 166 -18.20 15.46 -18.86
C ARG A 166 -19.52 14.90 -19.38
N ASP A 167 -19.66 14.73 -20.70
CA ASP A 167 -20.88 14.15 -21.27
C ASP A 167 -21.11 12.72 -20.77
N LEU A 168 -20.03 11.94 -20.62
CA LEU A 168 -20.10 10.59 -20.04
C LEU A 168 -20.44 10.63 -18.55
N ALA A 169 -19.83 11.56 -17.79
CA ALA A 169 -20.14 11.77 -16.38
C ALA A 169 -21.62 12.14 -16.18
N THR A 170 -22.16 13.10 -16.93
CA THR A 170 -23.58 13.45 -16.89
C THR A 170 -24.47 12.24 -17.21
N GLN A 171 -24.13 11.45 -18.22
CA GLN A 171 -24.86 10.23 -18.55
C GLN A 171 -24.80 9.17 -17.43
N ALA A 172 -23.70 9.07 -16.71
CA ALA A 172 -23.56 8.19 -15.55
C ALA A 172 -24.38 8.70 -14.36
N LEU A 173 -24.36 10.01 -14.08
CA LEU A 173 -25.15 10.66 -13.04
C LEU A 173 -26.65 10.48 -13.27
N THR A 174 -27.14 10.63 -14.51
CA THR A 174 -28.56 10.39 -14.84
C THR A 174 -28.99 8.94 -14.62
N ARG A 175 -28.05 7.99 -14.68
CA ARG A 175 -28.30 6.57 -14.39
C ARG A 175 -28.19 6.23 -12.91
N ALA A 176 -27.63 7.12 -12.09
CA ALA A 176 -27.53 6.90 -10.66
C ALA A 176 -28.94 6.95 -10.04
N PRO A 177 -29.41 5.87 -9.41
CA PRO A 177 -30.71 5.86 -8.75
C PRO A 177 -30.64 6.62 -7.41
N ASP A 178 -31.81 6.96 -6.86
CA ASP A 178 -31.92 7.32 -5.45
C ASP A 178 -31.77 6.06 -4.60
N LEU A 179 -30.65 5.96 -3.88
CA LEU A 179 -30.35 4.82 -3.03
C LEU A 179 -30.89 5.05 -1.60
N PRO A 180 -31.36 3.98 -0.93
CA PRO A 180 -31.73 4.06 0.48
C PRO A 180 -30.50 4.36 1.34
N GLU A 181 -30.73 5.04 2.46
CA GLU A 181 -29.66 5.47 3.36
C GLU A 181 -29.14 4.32 4.25
N TRP A 182 -27.82 4.13 4.28
CA TRP A 182 -27.14 3.09 5.07
C TRP A 182 -26.45 3.66 6.32
N ILE A 183 -26.19 4.96 6.36
CA ILE A 183 -25.55 5.64 7.49
C ILE A 183 -26.52 5.69 8.67
N GLU A 184 -26.02 5.51 9.89
CA GLU A 184 -26.85 5.68 11.08
C GLU A 184 -27.40 7.13 11.18
N PRO A 185 -28.71 7.31 11.48
CA PRO A 185 -29.36 8.62 11.43
C PRO A 185 -28.69 9.71 12.27
N SER A 186 -28.22 9.41 13.48
CA SER A 186 -27.53 10.38 14.35
C SER A 186 -26.17 10.79 13.80
N LEU A 187 -25.41 9.85 13.22
CA LEU A 187 -24.15 10.12 12.54
C LEU A 187 -24.36 11.01 11.32
N LEU A 188 -25.34 10.67 10.48
CA LEU A 188 -25.70 11.46 9.29
C LEU A 188 -26.08 12.89 9.67
N ALA A 189 -26.96 13.05 10.67
CA ALA A 189 -27.40 14.36 11.14
C ALA A 189 -26.26 15.19 11.75
N ARG A 190 -25.37 14.56 12.52
CA ARG A 190 -24.21 15.24 13.14
C ARG A 190 -23.21 15.75 12.11
N LYS A 191 -23.00 15.00 11.02
CA LYS A 191 -22.10 15.37 9.93
C LYS A 191 -22.75 16.31 8.90
N GLY A 192 -24.09 16.35 8.89
CA GLY A 192 -24.88 17.14 7.96
C GLY A 192 -24.73 16.69 6.50
N TRP A 193 -24.28 15.45 6.26
CA TRP A 193 -23.97 14.99 4.91
C TRP A 193 -25.22 14.97 4.01
N PRO A 194 -25.10 15.34 2.73
CA PRO A 194 -26.17 15.15 1.75
C PRO A 194 -26.42 13.65 1.49
N THR A 195 -27.51 13.30 0.81
CA THR A 195 -27.74 11.91 0.38
C THR A 195 -26.65 11.44 -0.60
N TRP A 196 -26.50 10.13 -0.80
CA TRP A 196 -25.51 9.59 -1.75
C TRP A 196 -25.64 10.19 -3.16
N HIS A 197 -26.88 10.26 -3.68
CA HIS A 197 -27.15 10.79 -5.02
C HIS A 197 -26.82 12.29 -5.11
N GLU A 198 -27.21 13.07 -4.11
CA GLU A 198 -26.88 14.50 -4.02
C GLU A 198 -25.38 14.74 -3.88
N ALA A 199 -24.68 13.94 -3.08
CA ALA A 199 -23.22 14.03 -2.92
C ALA A 199 -22.52 13.84 -4.27
N LEU A 200 -22.97 12.85 -5.05
CA LEU A 200 -22.43 12.56 -6.37
C LEU A 200 -22.67 13.71 -7.35
N ILE A 201 -23.87 14.28 -7.39
CA ILE A 201 -24.16 15.44 -8.25
C ILE A 201 -23.32 16.65 -7.82
N ARG A 202 -23.28 16.95 -6.51
CA ARG A 202 -22.57 18.11 -5.96
C ARG A 202 -21.08 18.04 -6.26
N ILE A 203 -20.43 16.90 -6.07
CA ILE A 203 -18.98 16.79 -6.28
C ILE A 203 -18.59 16.89 -7.76
N HIS A 204 -19.46 16.44 -8.68
CA HIS A 204 -19.25 16.60 -10.12
C HIS A 204 -19.49 18.03 -10.59
N ALA A 205 -20.36 18.79 -9.91
CA ALA A 205 -20.59 20.20 -10.17
C ALA A 205 -19.50 21.10 -9.57
N ASP A 206 -19.05 20.79 -8.35
CA ASP A 206 -18.02 21.52 -7.62
C ASP A 206 -17.04 20.56 -6.92
N PRO A 207 -15.84 20.32 -7.49
CA PRO A 207 -14.84 19.47 -6.87
C PRO A 207 -14.24 20.08 -5.59
N SER A 208 -14.60 21.29 -5.18
CA SER A 208 -14.22 21.85 -3.88
C SER A 208 -15.22 21.55 -2.76
N ASP A 209 -16.36 20.90 -3.06
CA ASP A 209 -17.37 20.53 -2.07
C ASP A 209 -16.83 19.44 -1.11
N ALA A 210 -16.28 19.91 0.02
CA ALA A 210 -15.69 19.06 1.03
C ALA A 210 -16.71 18.10 1.66
N GLN A 211 -17.98 18.51 1.78
CA GLN A 211 -19.01 17.72 2.44
C GLN A 211 -19.47 16.55 1.55
N ALA A 212 -19.65 16.80 0.26
CA ALA A 212 -19.94 15.76 -0.72
C ALA A 212 -18.78 14.77 -0.84
N ARG A 213 -17.53 15.26 -0.84
CA ARG A 213 -16.33 14.42 -0.86
C ARG A 213 -16.18 13.56 0.39
N GLU A 214 -16.36 14.14 1.58
CA GLU A 214 -16.30 13.40 2.84
C GLU A 214 -17.39 12.32 2.91
N ARG A 215 -18.62 12.63 2.46
CA ARG A 215 -19.73 11.66 2.36
C ARG A 215 -19.38 10.45 1.49
N LEU A 216 -18.92 10.68 0.27
CA LEU A 216 -18.57 9.58 -0.65
C LEU A 216 -17.37 8.76 -0.16
N ALA A 217 -16.39 9.42 0.46
CA ALA A 217 -15.26 8.75 1.10
C ALA A 217 -15.72 7.89 2.29
N TYR A 218 -16.64 8.40 3.12
CA TYR A 218 -17.24 7.63 4.22
C TYR A 218 -17.92 6.37 3.69
N ASP A 219 -18.75 6.49 2.65
CA ASP A 219 -19.50 5.37 2.08
C ASP A 219 -18.58 4.23 1.62
N GLU A 220 -17.46 4.56 0.98
CA GLU A 220 -16.46 3.57 0.55
C GLU A 220 -15.75 2.88 1.72
N ILE A 221 -15.41 3.64 2.76
CA ILE A 221 -14.75 3.13 3.98
C ILE A 221 -15.71 2.25 4.77
N PHE A 222 -16.97 2.69 4.94
CA PHE A 222 -18.03 1.95 5.59
C PHE A 222 -18.30 0.62 4.90
N ALA A 223 -18.41 0.60 3.56
CA ALA A 223 -18.55 -0.64 2.81
C ALA A 223 -17.38 -1.61 3.08
N GLY A 224 -16.15 -1.08 3.16
CA GLY A 224 -14.96 -1.86 3.52
C GLY A 224 -15.05 -2.45 4.93
N GLN A 225 -15.36 -1.64 5.93
CA GLN A 225 -15.48 -2.07 7.33
C GLN A 225 -16.63 -3.08 7.53
N LEU A 226 -17.77 -2.86 6.89
CA LEU A 226 -18.90 -3.78 6.94
C LEU A 226 -18.56 -5.11 6.28
N ALA A 227 -17.91 -5.11 5.12
CA ALA A 227 -17.48 -6.33 4.45
C ALA A 227 -16.58 -7.18 5.34
N LEU A 228 -15.61 -6.51 5.97
CA LEU A 228 -14.65 -7.10 6.88
C LEU A 228 -15.32 -7.73 8.11
N MET A 229 -16.29 -7.02 8.68
CA MET A 229 -17.09 -7.50 9.80
C MET A 229 -17.92 -8.74 9.44
N LEU A 230 -18.53 -8.77 8.26
CA LEU A 230 -19.28 -9.94 7.78
C LEU A 230 -18.37 -11.15 7.59
N VAL A 231 -17.16 -10.95 7.05
CA VAL A 231 -16.19 -12.03 6.94
C VAL A 231 -15.77 -12.53 8.33
N ARG A 232 -15.47 -11.63 9.27
CA ARG A 232 -15.19 -12.00 10.67
C ARG A 232 -16.32 -12.80 11.30
N GLN A 233 -17.58 -12.37 11.14
CA GLN A 233 -18.74 -13.07 11.69
C GLN A 233 -18.90 -14.47 11.09
N SER A 234 -18.65 -14.62 9.77
CA SER A 234 -18.66 -15.92 9.11
C SER A 234 -17.55 -16.86 9.61
N SER A 235 -16.36 -16.30 9.86
CA SER A 235 -15.24 -17.03 10.45
C SER A 235 -15.52 -17.41 11.91
N ARG A 236 -16.20 -16.56 12.69
CA ARG A 236 -16.65 -16.87 14.06
C ARG A 236 -17.67 -18.01 14.14
N LYS A 237 -18.44 -18.26 13.07
CA LYS A 237 -19.32 -19.45 12.99
C LYS A 237 -18.52 -20.76 12.85
N ARG A 238 -17.23 -20.71 12.48
CA ARG A 238 -16.38 -21.90 12.44
C ARG A 238 -16.01 -22.30 13.87
N ARG A 239 -16.25 -23.55 14.21
CA ARG A 239 -15.86 -24.12 15.51
C ARG A 239 -14.36 -24.42 15.51
N GLY A 240 -13.64 -23.77 16.43
CA GLY A 240 -12.25 -24.06 16.75
C GLY A 240 -12.13 -25.10 17.86
N VAL A 241 -10.90 -25.43 18.23
CA VAL A 241 -10.60 -26.24 19.41
C VAL A 241 -10.01 -25.32 20.47
N PRO A 242 -10.71 -25.06 21.58
CA PRO A 242 -10.12 -24.32 22.70
C PRO A 242 -8.78 -24.94 23.12
N ILE A 243 -7.73 -24.12 23.19
CA ILE A 243 -6.41 -24.49 23.68
C ILE A 243 -6.18 -23.76 25.00
N ALA A 244 -6.14 -24.53 26.08
CA ALA A 244 -5.77 -24.06 27.41
C ALA A 244 -4.67 -24.97 27.98
N GLY A 245 -3.42 -24.52 27.88
CA GLY A 245 -2.28 -25.22 28.47
C GLY A 245 -2.26 -25.07 30.00
N ASP A 246 -1.63 -26.03 30.67
CA ASP A 246 -1.49 -26.09 32.13
C ASP A 246 -0.37 -25.19 32.69
N GLY A 247 0.43 -24.57 31.82
CA GLY A 247 1.56 -23.71 32.18
C GLY A 247 2.83 -24.46 32.55
N ARG A 248 2.82 -25.80 32.53
CA ARG A 248 3.95 -26.65 32.98
C ARG A 248 5.21 -26.40 32.18
N LEU A 249 5.13 -26.40 30.86
CA LEU A 249 6.28 -26.22 29.97
C LEU A 249 6.77 -24.77 30.00
N ARG A 250 5.82 -23.82 30.02
CA ARG A 250 6.12 -22.39 30.08
C ARG A 250 6.84 -22.01 31.38
N ALA A 251 6.46 -22.59 32.52
CA ALA A 251 7.13 -22.37 33.80
C ALA A 251 8.55 -22.96 33.86
N MET A 252 8.85 -23.97 33.04
CA MET A 252 10.18 -24.59 32.95
C MET A 252 11.16 -23.81 32.07
N LEU A 253 10.70 -22.81 31.31
CA LEU A 253 11.57 -22.02 30.43
C LEU A 253 12.66 -21.28 31.22
N GLN A 254 13.91 -21.60 30.92
CA GLN A 254 15.07 -20.90 31.46
C GLN A 254 15.61 -19.92 30.42
N LEU A 255 15.13 -18.68 30.48
CA LEU A 255 15.56 -17.62 29.56
C LEU A 255 16.68 -16.80 30.21
N PRO A 256 17.71 -16.40 29.43
CA PRO A 256 18.80 -15.55 29.94
C PRO A 256 18.37 -14.08 30.15
N PHE A 257 17.09 -13.76 29.94
CA PHE A 257 16.51 -12.42 30.07
C PHE A 257 15.06 -12.52 30.54
N ALA A 258 14.56 -11.47 31.18
CA ALA A 258 13.14 -11.35 31.52
C ALA A 258 12.34 -10.89 30.29
N PRO A 259 11.13 -11.44 30.05
CA PRO A 259 10.24 -10.91 29.02
C PRO A 259 9.88 -9.44 29.30
N THR A 260 9.61 -8.66 28.26
CA THR A 260 9.12 -7.27 28.38
C THR A 260 7.67 -7.23 28.84
N GLY A 261 7.18 -6.05 29.24
CA GLY A 261 5.76 -5.83 29.53
C GLY A 261 4.91 -6.11 28.29
N ALA A 262 5.35 -5.60 27.13
CA ALA A 262 4.69 -5.82 25.85
C ALA A 262 4.59 -7.30 25.46
N GLN A 263 5.66 -8.08 25.67
CA GLN A 263 5.66 -9.52 25.40
C GLN A 263 4.68 -10.28 26.31
N ARG A 264 4.60 -9.92 27.60
CA ARG A 264 3.61 -10.51 28.54
C ARG A 264 2.18 -10.17 28.15
N ARG A 265 1.89 -8.91 27.81
CA ARG A 265 0.56 -8.47 27.37
C ARG A 265 0.14 -9.20 26.08
N ALA A 266 1.00 -9.18 25.06
CA ALA A 266 0.74 -9.84 23.79
C ALA A 266 0.48 -11.35 23.96
N PHE A 267 1.25 -12.00 24.83
CA PHE A 267 1.03 -13.42 25.13
C PHE A 267 -0.30 -13.67 25.84
N SER A 268 -0.66 -12.85 26.84
CA SER A 268 -1.93 -13.00 27.55
C SER A 268 -3.15 -12.79 26.62
N GLU A 269 -3.05 -11.87 25.67
CA GLU A 269 -4.08 -11.68 24.62
C GLU A 269 -4.19 -12.92 23.72
N ILE A 270 -3.06 -13.46 23.26
CA ILE A 270 -3.02 -14.68 22.43
C ILE A 270 -3.59 -15.88 23.20
N GLU A 271 -3.21 -16.06 24.47
CA GLU A 271 -3.71 -17.13 25.32
C GLU A 271 -5.23 -17.03 25.53
N GLY A 272 -5.72 -15.81 25.80
CA GLY A 272 -7.15 -15.56 25.96
C GLY A 272 -7.98 -15.91 24.72
N ASP A 273 -7.47 -15.59 23.52
CA ASP A 273 -8.11 -15.93 22.25
C ASP A 273 -8.00 -17.43 21.93
N MET A 274 -6.85 -18.06 22.23
CA MET A 274 -6.65 -19.49 22.04
C MET A 274 -7.59 -20.34 22.92
N ALA A 275 -7.99 -19.83 24.09
CA ALA A 275 -8.94 -20.50 24.97
C ALA A 275 -10.40 -20.44 24.48
N GLN A 276 -10.70 -19.65 23.45
CA GLN A 276 -12.07 -19.50 22.92
C GLN A 276 -12.47 -20.69 22.01
N PRO A 277 -13.78 -20.98 21.87
CA PRO A 277 -14.29 -21.99 20.94
C PRO A 277 -14.24 -21.57 19.45
N VAL A 278 -13.61 -20.45 19.14
CA VAL A 278 -13.45 -19.89 17.79
C VAL A 278 -11.96 -19.88 17.45
N PRO A 279 -11.55 -20.24 16.21
CA PRO A 279 -10.15 -20.17 15.81
C PRO A 279 -9.62 -18.73 15.94
N MET A 280 -8.53 -18.57 16.67
CA MET A 280 -7.82 -17.29 16.77
C MET A 280 -7.25 -16.94 15.39
N LEU A 281 -7.38 -15.68 15.01
CA LEU A 281 -6.70 -15.10 13.87
C LEU A 281 -6.07 -13.79 14.31
N ARG A 282 -4.76 -13.81 14.60
CA ARG A 282 -4.08 -12.68 15.24
C ARG A 282 -2.77 -12.31 14.56
N LEU A 283 -2.53 -11.01 14.40
CA LEU A 283 -1.29 -10.42 13.93
C LEU A 283 -0.46 -9.92 15.12
N LEU A 284 0.68 -10.58 15.36
CA LEU A 284 1.72 -10.12 16.26
C LEU A 284 2.65 -9.17 15.50
N GLN A 285 2.52 -7.89 15.80
CA GLN A 285 3.32 -6.82 15.23
C GLN A 285 4.39 -6.40 16.22
N GLY A 286 5.63 -6.26 15.75
CA GLY A 286 6.70 -5.72 16.56
C GLY A 286 7.90 -5.39 15.71
N ASP A 287 8.72 -4.45 16.17
CA ASP A 287 9.93 -4.08 15.46
C ASP A 287 10.89 -5.29 15.32
N VAL A 288 11.85 -5.22 14.40
CA VAL A 288 12.89 -6.24 14.21
C VAL A 288 13.61 -6.43 15.55
N GLY A 289 13.57 -7.65 16.09
CA GLY A 289 14.19 -7.99 17.38
C GLY A 289 13.47 -7.50 18.64
N SER A 290 12.18 -7.15 18.54
CA SER A 290 11.26 -6.98 19.69
C SER A 290 10.95 -8.29 20.45
N GLY A 291 11.49 -9.43 19.99
CA GLY A 291 11.30 -10.74 20.61
C GLY A 291 10.02 -11.46 20.20
N LYS A 292 9.50 -11.23 18.98
CA LYS A 292 8.34 -11.95 18.41
C LYS A 292 8.46 -13.48 18.54
N THR A 293 9.65 -14.02 18.28
CA THR A 293 9.92 -15.47 18.40
C THR A 293 9.66 -16.02 19.80
N LEU A 294 9.88 -15.24 20.86
CA LEU A 294 9.55 -15.67 22.22
C LEU A 294 8.05 -15.80 22.42
N VAL A 295 7.26 -14.83 21.95
CA VAL A 295 5.80 -14.88 22.04
C VAL A 295 5.24 -16.05 21.24
N ALA A 296 5.78 -16.31 20.04
CA ALA A 296 5.45 -17.49 19.26
C ALA A 296 5.80 -18.81 19.98
N LEU A 297 6.98 -18.90 20.61
CA LEU A 297 7.36 -20.07 21.41
C LEU A 297 6.39 -20.30 22.57
N MET A 298 6.01 -19.25 23.31
CA MET A 298 5.05 -19.38 24.41
C MET A 298 3.68 -19.89 23.92
N ALA A 299 3.19 -19.42 22.77
CA ALA A 299 1.96 -19.90 22.16
C ALA A 299 2.06 -21.37 21.68
N LEU A 300 3.20 -21.75 21.09
CA LEU A 300 3.48 -23.14 20.72
C LEU A 300 3.52 -24.04 21.96
N LEU A 301 4.19 -23.63 23.05
CA LEU A 301 4.22 -24.40 24.29
C LEU A 301 2.83 -24.54 24.93
N ASN A 302 2.02 -23.47 24.93
CA ASN A 302 0.62 -23.54 25.36
C ASN A 302 -0.18 -24.60 24.56
N THR A 303 0.13 -24.75 23.27
CA THR A 303 -0.48 -25.77 22.39
C THR A 303 -0.04 -27.19 22.77
N VAL A 304 1.26 -27.37 23.04
CA VAL A 304 1.82 -28.67 23.47
C VAL A 304 1.31 -29.08 24.85
N GLU A 305 1.18 -28.13 25.78
CA GLU A 305 0.57 -28.36 27.09
C GLU A 305 -0.88 -28.86 26.99
N ALA A 306 -1.62 -28.45 25.97
CA ALA A 306 -2.98 -28.94 25.69
C ALA A 306 -3.02 -30.29 24.93
N GLY A 307 -1.86 -30.93 24.70
CA GLY A 307 -1.77 -32.21 23.99
C GLY A 307 -1.95 -32.10 22.48
N ALA A 308 -1.67 -30.93 21.89
CA ALA A 308 -1.76 -30.69 20.46
C ALA A 308 -0.40 -30.31 19.86
N GLN A 309 -0.31 -30.38 18.53
CA GLN A 309 0.89 -30.05 17.76
C GLN A 309 0.81 -28.61 17.23
N GLY A 310 1.97 -27.98 17.16
CA GLY A 310 2.14 -26.64 16.57
C GLY A 310 3.04 -26.65 15.34
N ALA A 311 2.84 -25.68 14.44
CA ALA A 311 3.71 -25.47 13.29
C ALA A 311 4.21 -24.02 13.23
N LEU A 312 5.48 -23.82 12.87
CA LEU A 312 6.05 -22.51 12.54
C LEU A 312 6.54 -22.51 11.10
N LEU A 313 5.99 -21.59 10.31
CA LEU A 313 6.29 -21.43 8.90
C LEU A 313 7.16 -20.20 8.67
N ALA A 314 8.22 -20.38 7.89
CA ALA A 314 9.12 -19.30 7.49
C ALA A 314 9.27 -19.25 5.95
N PRO A 315 9.48 -18.06 5.36
CA PRO A 315 9.51 -17.84 3.91
C PRO A 315 10.70 -18.47 3.20
N THR A 316 11.81 -18.71 3.92
CA THR A 316 13.05 -19.26 3.37
C THR A 316 13.59 -20.37 4.26
N GLU A 317 14.38 -21.26 3.67
CA GLU A 317 15.01 -22.36 4.43
C GLU A 317 15.95 -21.85 5.51
N ILE A 318 16.67 -20.75 5.23
CA ILE A 318 17.58 -20.15 6.21
C ILE A 318 16.81 -19.66 7.43
N LEU A 319 15.71 -18.94 7.22
CA LEU A 319 14.91 -18.42 8.32
C LEU A 319 14.21 -19.54 9.10
N ALA A 320 13.75 -20.59 8.41
CA ALA A 320 13.22 -21.80 9.06
C ALA A 320 14.27 -22.45 9.98
N ARG A 321 15.52 -22.60 9.51
CA ARG A 321 16.62 -23.14 10.32
C ARG A 321 16.97 -22.24 11.49
N GLN A 322 16.99 -20.93 11.29
CA GLN A 322 17.25 -19.98 12.35
C GLN A 322 16.19 -20.08 13.46
N HIS A 323 14.90 -20.15 13.09
CA HIS A 323 13.82 -20.37 14.06
C HIS A 323 13.98 -21.72 14.76
N TYR A 324 14.26 -22.79 14.01
CA TYR A 324 14.47 -24.12 14.58
C TYR A 324 15.58 -24.12 15.65
N GLU A 325 16.77 -23.57 15.34
CA GLU A 325 17.88 -23.50 16.30
C GLU A 325 17.56 -22.58 17.49
N THR A 326 16.89 -21.45 17.24
CA THR A 326 16.50 -20.51 18.31
C THR A 326 15.50 -21.15 19.27
N LEU A 327 14.45 -21.78 18.74
CA LEU A 327 13.43 -22.47 19.54
C LEU A 327 14.04 -23.65 20.30
N ARG A 328 14.89 -24.46 19.65
CA ARG A 328 15.57 -25.59 20.29
C ARG A 328 16.46 -25.14 21.44
N LYS A 329 17.17 -24.02 21.28
CA LYS A 329 18.00 -23.44 22.35
C LYS A 329 17.15 -22.91 23.50
N MET A 330 16.06 -22.19 23.22
CA MET A 330 15.16 -21.67 24.25
C MET A 330 14.38 -22.77 24.99
N ALA A 331 13.99 -23.83 24.29
CA ALA A 331 13.30 -24.99 24.84
C ALA A 331 14.26 -26.06 25.40
N SER A 332 15.54 -25.75 25.54
CA SER A 332 16.53 -26.68 26.09
C SER A 332 16.16 -27.10 27.52
N GLY A 333 16.07 -28.40 27.77
CA GLY A 333 15.66 -28.97 29.05
C GLY A 333 14.15 -29.18 29.21
N LEU A 334 13.34 -28.80 28.22
CA LEU A 334 11.92 -29.13 28.20
C LEU A 334 11.70 -30.49 27.52
N PRO A 335 10.70 -31.28 27.95
CA PRO A 335 10.31 -32.52 27.29
C PRO A 335 9.45 -32.22 26.05
N VAL A 336 10.04 -31.50 25.07
CA VAL A 336 9.38 -31.06 23.83
C VAL A 336 10.26 -31.42 22.65
N THR A 337 9.69 -32.13 21.69
CA THR A 337 10.34 -32.52 20.44
C THR A 337 10.04 -31.50 19.35
N ILE A 338 11.08 -30.75 18.97
CA ILE A 338 11.02 -29.80 17.86
C ILE A 338 11.73 -30.44 16.66
N ALA A 339 11.07 -30.43 15.49
CA ALA A 339 11.64 -30.93 14.24
C ALA A 339 11.65 -29.85 13.15
N ILE A 340 12.41 -30.09 12.08
CA ILE A 340 12.46 -29.21 10.90
C ILE A 340 12.13 -29.97 9.61
N LEU A 341 11.35 -29.34 8.73
CA LEU A 341 11.06 -29.84 7.38
C LEU A 341 11.19 -28.72 6.34
N THR A 342 12.24 -28.80 5.52
CA THR A 342 12.54 -27.92 4.38
C THR A 342 12.73 -28.74 3.10
N GLY A 343 13.22 -28.13 2.02
CA GLY A 343 13.56 -28.86 0.79
C GLY A 343 14.86 -29.69 0.90
N ARG A 344 15.65 -29.48 1.96
CA ARG A 344 16.93 -30.18 2.18
C ARG A 344 16.77 -31.56 2.79
N GLU A 345 15.75 -31.78 3.62
CA GLU A 345 15.49 -33.07 4.25
C GLU A 345 15.00 -34.08 3.20
N LYS A 346 15.80 -35.12 2.95
CA LYS A 346 15.54 -36.16 1.94
C LYS A 346 15.70 -37.56 2.54
N GLY A 347 15.09 -38.56 1.91
CA GLY A 347 15.19 -39.97 2.29
C GLY A 347 14.72 -40.23 3.73
N LYS A 348 15.51 -41.01 4.48
CA LYS A 348 15.15 -41.49 5.82
C LYS A 348 14.80 -40.39 6.81
N THR A 349 15.54 -39.27 6.82
CA THR A 349 15.27 -38.14 7.75
C THR A 349 13.90 -37.53 7.50
N ARG A 350 13.49 -37.45 6.23
CA ARG A 350 12.17 -36.94 5.86
C ARG A 350 11.09 -37.92 6.28
N GLU A 351 11.28 -39.21 6.00
CA GLU A 351 10.34 -40.26 6.40
C GLU A 351 10.13 -40.30 7.92
N SER A 352 11.21 -40.22 8.71
CA SER A 352 11.11 -40.17 10.18
C SER A 352 10.34 -38.95 10.67
N THR A 353 10.56 -37.78 10.07
CA THR A 353 9.80 -36.57 10.42
C THR A 353 8.32 -36.72 10.09
N LEU A 354 7.98 -37.29 8.93
CA LEU A 354 6.58 -37.50 8.54
C LEU A 354 5.88 -38.52 9.46
N MET A 355 6.56 -39.61 9.81
CA MET A 355 6.03 -40.59 10.77
C MET A 355 5.84 -39.96 12.16
N GLY A 356 6.82 -39.20 12.63
CA GLY A 356 6.77 -38.55 13.94
C GLY A 356 5.66 -37.49 14.07
N LEU A 357 5.28 -36.85 12.97
CA LEU A 357 4.14 -35.94 12.93
C LEU A 357 2.81 -36.69 12.99
N ALA A 358 2.72 -37.84 12.31
CA ALA A 358 1.51 -38.65 12.24
C ALA A 358 1.23 -39.40 13.56
N ASP A 359 2.26 -39.79 14.31
CA ASP A 359 2.10 -40.45 15.61
C ASP A 359 2.08 -39.49 16.82
N ALA A 360 2.45 -38.22 16.59
CA ALA A 360 2.64 -37.14 17.57
C ALA A 360 3.82 -37.32 18.54
N SER A 361 4.89 -37.99 18.10
CA SER A 361 6.20 -37.93 18.76
C SER A 361 6.94 -36.60 18.50
N ILE A 362 6.52 -35.85 17.46
CA ILE A 362 6.96 -34.47 17.19
C ILE A 362 5.87 -33.50 17.64
N ASP A 363 6.22 -32.59 18.54
CA ASP A 363 5.30 -31.59 19.12
C ASP A 363 5.23 -30.32 18.27
N ILE A 364 6.38 -29.85 17.78
CA ILE A 364 6.51 -28.60 17.02
C ILE A 364 7.26 -28.86 15.72
N LEU A 365 6.66 -28.48 14.59
CA LEU A 365 7.31 -28.51 13.29
C LEU A 365 7.69 -27.12 12.82
N VAL A 366 8.97 -26.91 12.54
CA VAL A 366 9.46 -25.71 11.85
C VAL A 366 9.69 -26.01 10.38
N GLY A 367 9.31 -25.13 9.46
CA GLY A 367 9.55 -25.42 8.06
C GLY A 367 9.18 -24.30 7.10
N THR A 368 9.33 -24.62 5.82
CA THR A 368 8.95 -23.72 4.71
C THR A 368 7.63 -24.18 4.09
N HIS A 369 7.39 -23.78 2.85
CA HIS A 369 6.28 -24.29 2.02
C HIS A 369 6.22 -25.83 1.93
N ALA A 370 7.31 -26.53 2.25
CA ALA A 370 7.35 -27.99 2.33
C ALA A 370 6.28 -28.57 3.29
N ILE A 371 5.88 -27.82 4.33
CA ILE A 371 4.85 -28.24 5.29
C ILE A 371 3.48 -28.46 4.63
N PHE A 372 3.19 -27.79 3.52
CA PHE A 372 1.90 -27.90 2.83
C PHE A 372 1.78 -29.14 1.93
N GLN A 373 2.88 -29.84 1.66
CA GLN A 373 2.87 -30.98 0.74
C GLN A 373 1.92 -32.07 1.23
N GLU A 374 1.23 -32.75 0.31
CA GLU A 374 0.16 -33.71 0.62
C GLU A 374 0.57 -34.78 1.65
N ALA A 375 1.82 -35.26 1.55
CA ALA A 375 2.39 -36.26 2.44
C ALA A 375 2.55 -35.82 3.91
N VAL A 376 2.54 -34.52 4.21
CA VAL A 376 2.63 -34.01 5.58
C VAL A 376 1.27 -34.13 6.25
N ARG A 377 1.18 -35.00 7.26
CA ARG A 377 -0.03 -35.27 8.05
C ARG A 377 0.29 -35.13 9.53
N TYR A 378 -0.48 -34.29 10.21
CA TYR A 378 -0.42 -34.12 11.66
C TYR A 378 -1.46 -35.01 12.31
N LYS A 379 -1.19 -35.47 13.54
CA LYS A 379 -2.20 -36.13 14.36
C LYS A 379 -3.21 -35.13 14.93
N ASN A 380 -2.73 -33.98 15.40
CA ASN A 380 -3.57 -32.94 16.00
C ASN A 380 -2.95 -31.54 15.87
N LEU A 381 -2.92 -30.97 14.67
CA LEU A 381 -2.45 -29.59 14.47
C LEU A 381 -3.48 -28.59 14.99
N ALA A 382 -3.11 -27.79 15.99
CA ALA A 382 -4.02 -26.83 16.61
C ALA A 382 -3.54 -25.37 16.55
N LEU A 383 -2.25 -25.12 16.32
CA LEU A 383 -1.70 -23.77 16.11
C LEU A 383 -0.74 -23.74 14.92
N ALA A 384 -0.91 -22.76 14.05
CA ALA A 384 0.05 -22.39 13.02
C ALA A 384 0.57 -20.97 13.26
N VAL A 385 1.90 -20.83 13.26
CA VAL A 385 2.59 -19.55 13.32
C VAL A 385 3.20 -19.27 11.94
N ILE A 386 2.95 -18.09 11.37
CA ILE A 386 3.52 -17.67 10.09
C ILE A 386 4.42 -16.46 10.33
N ASP A 387 5.70 -16.54 9.96
CA ASP A 387 6.62 -15.41 10.01
C ASP A 387 6.77 -14.73 8.65
N GLU A 388 6.81 -13.39 8.66
CA GLU A 388 6.97 -12.49 7.50
C GLU A 388 5.98 -12.77 6.36
N GLN A 389 4.71 -12.41 6.60
CA GLN A 389 3.53 -12.74 5.79
C GLN A 389 3.59 -12.29 4.32
N HIS A 390 4.43 -11.32 3.93
CA HIS A 390 4.42 -10.70 2.60
C HIS A 390 4.64 -11.67 1.42
N ARG A 391 5.03 -12.92 1.68
CA ARG A 391 5.12 -14.01 0.68
C ARG A 391 4.04 -15.08 0.77
N PHE A 392 3.20 -15.08 1.80
CA PHE A 392 2.24 -16.14 2.07
C PHE A 392 0.79 -15.68 1.88
N GLY A 393 0.18 -16.08 0.77
CA GLY A 393 -1.15 -15.63 0.33
C GLY A 393 -2.33 -16.33 1.01
N VAL A 394 -3.56 -15.87 0.68
CA VAL A 394 -4.85 -16.43 1.13
C VAL A 394 -4.95 -17.94 0.88
N ALA A 395 -4.45 -18.43 -0.26
CA ALA A 395 -4.52 -19.83 -0.66
C ALA A 395 -3.77 -20.78 0.31
N GLN A 396 -2.66 -20.34 0.89
CA GLN A 396 -1.87 -21.16 1.81
C GLN A 396 -2.52 -21.23 3.20
N ARG A 397 -3.22 -20.16 3.63
CA ARG A 397 -4.05 -20.19 4.85
C ARG A 397 -5.15 -21.26 4.75
N MET A 398 -5.78 -21.37 3.58
CA MET A 398 -6.76 -22.43 3.30
C MET A 398 -6.13 -23.83 3.30
N MET A 399 -4.91 -23.98 2.79
CA MET A 399 -4.19 -25.26 2.82
C MET A 399 -3.82 -25.70 4.23
N LEU A 400 -3.47 -24.78 5.15
CA LEU A 400 -3.27 -25.14 6.57
C LEU A 400 -4.58 -25.55 7.25
N ALA A 401 -5.68 -24.85 6.95
CA ALA A 401 -6.99 -25.23 7.45
C ALA A 401 -7.41 -26.63 6.96
N SER A 402 -7.02 -27.03 5.75
CA SER A 402 -7.29 -28.39 5.23
C SER A 402 -6.37 -29.48 5.78
N LYS A 403 -5.29 -29.13 6.50
CA LYS A 403 -4.34 -30.09 7.08
C LYS A 403 -4.71 -30.57 8.48
N ALA A 404 -5.71 -29.94 9.09
CA ALA A 404 -6.23 -30.29 10.40
C ALA A 404 -7.70 -30.70 10.27
N GLU A 405 -8.14 -31.65 11.10
CA GLU A 405 -9.56 -32.05 11.13
C GLU A 405 -10.48 -30.89 11.57
N ARG A 406 -9.93 -29.97 12.36
CA ARG A 406 -10.59 -28.74 12.81
C ARG A 406 -9.70 -27.55 12.48
N THR A 407 -10.31 -26.39 12.23
CA THR A 407 -9.54 -25.20 11.86
C THR A 407 -8.56 -24.81 12.98
N PRO A 408 -7.24 -24.79 12.72
CA PRO A 408 -6.25 -24.43 13.73
C PRO A 408 -6.28 -22.93 14.00
N HIS A 409 -5.82 -22.54 15.17
CA HIS A 409 -5.51 -21.15 15.50
C HIS A 409 -4.36 -20.65 14.60
N LEU A 410 -4.42 -19.38 14.17
CA LEU A 410 -3.43 -18.76 13.30
C LEU A 410 -2.84 -17.52 13.96
N LEU A 411 -1.52 -17.56 14.17
CA LEU A 411 -0.72 -16.43 14.62
C LEU A 411 0.20 -15.99 13.49
N VAL A 412 0.07 -14.75 13.03
CA VAL A 412 0.93 -14.17 12.00
C VAL A 412 1.90 -13.20 12.67
N MET A 413 3.18 -13.26 12.33
CA MET A 413 4.20 -12.33 12.78
C MET A 413 4.66 -11.45 11.62
N THR A 414 4.82 -10.16 11.87
CA THR A 414 5.45 -9.24 10.92
C THR A 414 6.56 -8.45 11.59
N ALA A 415 7.70 -8.32 10.91
CA ALA A 415 8.78 -7.44 11.33
C ALA A 415 8.61 -6.00 10.85
N THR A 416 7.72 -5.75 9.89
CA THR A 416 7.36 -4.40 9.44
C THR A 416 6.21 -3.89 10.27
N PRO A 417 6.41 -2.81 11.04
CA PRO A 417 5.28 -2.15 11.66
C PRO A 417 4.36 -1.64 10.55
N ILE A 418 3.11 -2.09 10.56
CA ILE A 418 2.06 -1.63 9.68
C ILE A 418 1.30 -0.51 10.42
N PRO A 419 1.04 0.64 9.78
CA PRO A 419 0.23 1.69 10.36
C PRO A 419 -1.11 1.15 10.84
N ARG A 420 -1.59 1.63 11.99
CA ARG A 420 -2.86 1.15 12.58
C ARG A 420 -4.02 1.20 11.59
N THR A 421 -4.09 2.30 10.82
CA THR A 421 -5.10 2.55 9.79
C THR A 421 -5.05 1.51 8.67
N LEU A 422 -3.85 1.11 8.22
CA LEU A 422 -3.68 0.04 7.24
C LEU A 422 -4.03 -1.33 7.84
N THR A 423 -3.63 -1.61 9.09
CA THR A 423 -3.94 -2.89 9.72
C THR A 423 -5.45 -3.12 9.85
N LEU A 424 -6.18 -2.09 10.25
CA LEU A 424 -7.64 -2.14 10.42
C LEU A 424 -8.41 -2.22 9.09
N THR A 425 -7.83 -1.70 8.00
CA THR A 425 -8.49 -1.68 6.68
C THR A 425 -8.18 -2.94 5.87
N TYR A 426 -6.92 -3.39 5.86
CA TYR A 426 -6.44 -4.49 5.00
C TYR A 426 -6.35 -5.84 5.70
N TYR A 427 -6.04 -5.83 7.00
CA TYR A 427 -5.90 -7.04 7.81
C TYR A 427 -7.01 -7.17 8.84
N GLY A 428 -8.04 -6.32 8.78
CA GLY A 428 -9.03 -6.21 9.84
C GLY A 428 -9.98 -7.41 9.93
N GLU A 429 -9.62 -8.61 9.46
CA GLU A 429 -10.17 -9.85 10.01
C GLU A 429 -9.43 -10.23 11.30
N MET A 430 -8.16 -9.86 11.41
CA MET A 430 -7.24 -10.27 12.46
C MET A 430 -7.30 -9.32 13.66
N ASP A 431 -7.20 -9.88 14.86
CA ASP A 431 -6.87 -9.09 16.05
C ASP A 431 -5.37 -8.76 16.05
N VAL A 432 -4.95 -7.69 16.73
CA VAL A 432 -3.56 -7.19 16.66
C VAL A 432 -2.95 -7.12 18.05
N SER A 433 -1.83 -7.81 18.26
CA SER A 433 -0.96 -7.62 19.43
C SER A 433 0.28 -6.85 19.04
N ARG A 434 0.64 -5.83 19.82
CA ARG A 434 1.80 -4.96 19.54
C ARG A 434 2.91 -5.17 20.57
N LEU A 435 4.13 -5.34 20.07
CA LEU A 435 5.37 -5.29 20.84
C LEU A 435 6.01 -3.91 20.66
N ASP A 436 5.59 -2.98 21.51
CA ASP A 436 6.04 -1.57 21.56
C ASP A 436 7.25 -1.35 22.50
N GLU A 437 7.72 -2.41 23.17
CA GLU A 437 8.89 -2.40 24.04
C GLU A 437 10.03 -3.25 23.46
N MET A 438 11.25 -2.71 23.50
CA MET A 438 12.45 -3.45 23.10
C MET A 438 13.02 -4.25 24.29
N PRO A 439 13.60 -5.45 24.05
CA PRO A 439 14.26 -6.22 25.10
C PRO A 439 15.41 -5.44 25.77
N PRO A 440 15.67 -5.67 27.07
CA PRO A 440 16.75 -5.01 27.80
C PRO A 440 18.12 -5.35 27.20
N GLY A 441 19.03 -4.37 27.20
CA GLY A 441 20.41 -4.51 26.70
C GLY A 441 20.64 -4.12 25.24
N ARG A 442 19.58 -3.74 24.51
CA ARG A 442 19.71 -3.27 23.13
C ARG A 442 19.96 -1.76 23.06
N GLN A 443 20.99 -1.37 22.33
CA GLN A 443 21.33 0.04 22.12
C GLN A 443 20.68 0.58 20.83
N PRO A 444 20.25 1.85 20.80
CA PRO A 444 19.75 2.50 19.58
C PRO A 444 20.81 2.52 18.48
N ILE A 445 20.37 2.38 17.22
CA ILE A 445 21.27 2.42 16.07
C ILE A 445 21.56 3.89 15.74
N GLN A 446 22.84 4.25 15.67
CA GLN A 446 23.24 5.59 15.24
C GLN A 446 23.11 5.68 13.72
N THR A 447 22.15 6.48 13.25
CA THR A 447 21.90 6.67 11.82
C THR A 447 22.52 7.99 11.34
N VAL A 448 23.31 7.95 10.27
CA VAL A 448 23.93 9.13 9.65
C VAL A 448 23.61 9.18 8.16
N VAL A 449 23.32 10.37 7.66
CA VAL A 449 23.05 10.60 6.22
C VAL A 449 24.23 11.34 5.62
N MET A 450 24.83 10.78 4.57
CA MET A 450 26.04 11.30 3.92
C MET A 450 25.85 11.43 2.40
N SER A 451 26.54 12.40 1.79
CA SER A 451 26.57 12.53 0.33
C SER A 451 27.37 11.40 -0.30
N ALA A 452 26.90 10.83 -1.41
CA ALA A 452 27.64 9.83 -2.18
C ALA A 452 29.04 10.33 -2.63
N ASN A 453 29.25 11.65 -2.73
CA ASN A 453 30.58 12.22 -3.03
C ASN A 453 31.62 11.96 -1.93
N ARG A 454 31.20 11.57 -0.72
CA ARG A 454 32.09 11.22 0.41
C ARG A 454 32.30 9.70 0.51
N LEU A 455 32.12 8.99 -0.59
CA LEU A 455 32.24 7.54 -0.63
C LEU A 455 33.61 7.05 -0.14
N ASP A 456 34.70 7.72 -0.51
CA ASP A 456 36.05 7.34 -0.08
C ASP A 456 36.18 7.37 1.45
N GLU A 457 35.61 8.37 2.11
CA GLU A 457 35.60 8.45 3.58
C GLU A 457 34.82 7.29 4.23
N VAL A 458 33.74 6.83 3.57
CA VAL A 458 32.96 5.68 4.03
C VAL A 458 33.75 4.38 3.85
N VAL A 459 34.51 4.24 2.77
CA VAL A 459 35.40 3.09 2.56
C VAL A 459 36.54 3.09 3.59
N GLU A 460 37.11 4.25 3.95
CA GLU A 460 38.08 4.36 5.06
C GLU A 460 37.47 4.01 6.42
N ALA A 461 36.22 4.44 6.68
CA ALA A 461 35.51 4.06 7.89
C ALA A 461 35.25 2.54 7.94
N LEU A 462 34.88 1.94 6.81
CA LEU A 462 34.70 0.50 6.66
C LEU A 462 36.02 -0.25 6.92
N ALA A 463 37.15 0.26 6.44
CA ALA A 463 38.45 -0.35 6.68
C ALA A 463 38.79 -0.44 8.18
N ARG A 464 38.69 0.69 8.89
CA ARG A 464 38.89 0.71 10.35
C ARG A 464 37.94 -0.23 11.10
N HIS A 465 36.70 -0.34 10.63
CA HIS A 465 35.69 -1.22 11.22
C HIS A 465 36.06 -2.71 11.07
N VAL A 466 36.51 -3.10 9.89
CA VAL A 466 36.91 -4.49 9.59
C VAL A 466 38.24 -4.83 10.27
N GLU A 467 39.19 -3.90 10.34
CA GLU A 467 40.44 -4.06 11.11
C GLU A 467 40.18 -4.28 12.60
N GLY A 468 39.15 -3.63 13.15
CA GLY A 468 38.65 -3.87 14.50
C GLY A 468 37.90 -5.20 14.69
N GLY A 469 37.85 -6.06 13.66
CA GLY A 469 37.16 -7.35 13.69
C GLY A 469 35.65 -7.28 13.46
N GLY A 470 35.12 -6.11 13.12
CA GLY A 470 33.69 -5.91 12.83
C GLY A 470 33.24 -6.56 11.52
N GLN A 471 31.93 -6.73 11.37
CA GLN A 471 31.31 -7.15 10.12
C GLN A 471 30.35 -6.08 9.61
N ALA A 472 30.28 -5.91 8.29
CA ALA A 472 29.51 -4.85 7.66
C ALA A 472 28.65 -5.33 6.50
N TYR A 473 27.44 -4.79 6.42
CA TYR A 473 26.58 -4.90 5.24
C TYR A 473 26.79 -3.71 4.32
N TRP A 474 26.87 -3.97 3.02
CA TRP A 474 26.91 -2.95 1.98
C TRP A 474 25.76 -3.19 1.00
N VAL A 475 24.74 -2.33 1.03
CA VAL A 475 23.50 -2.50 0.26
C VAL A 475 23.50 -1.59 -0.96
N CYS A 476 23.35 -2.17 -2.14
CA CYS A 476 23.21 -1.47 -3.40
C CYS A 476 21.72 -1.33 -3.80
N PRO A 477 21.31 -0.19 -4.38
CA PRO A 477 19.92 0.03 -4.80
C PRO A 477 19.54 -0.85 -5.99
N LEU A 478 18.25 -1.16 -6.09
CA LEU A 478 17.61 -1.66 -7.30
C LEU A 478 17.09 -0.47 -8.13
N VAL A 479 17.14 -0.57 -9.46
CA VAL A 479 16.55 0.39 -10.40
C VAL A 479 15.37 -0.32 -11.07
N GLU A 480 14.17 0.24 -10.86
CA GLU A 480 12.89 -0.37 -11.29
C GLU A 480 12.79 -0.66 -12.80
N GLU A 481 13.64 -0.03 -13.63
CA GLU A 481 13.61 -0.15 -15.09
C GLU A 481 14.49 -1.30 -15.65
N SER A 482 15.42 -1.90 -14.87
CA SER A 482 16.29 -2.97 -15.39
C SER A 482 16.99 -3.83 -14.33
N GLU A 483 16.47 -5.03 -14.07
CA GLU A 483 17.15 -6.02 -13.22
C GLU A 483 18.58 -6.38 -13.69
N THR A 484 18.87 -6.24 -14.99
CA THR A 484 20.22 -6.48 -15.54
C THR A 484 21.23 -5.39 -15.15
N SER A 485 20.79 -4.14 -15.00
CA SER A 485 21.66 -3.03 -14.59
C SER A 485 22.02 -3.10 -13.10
N ASP A 486 21.11 -3.65 -12.28
CA ASP A 486 21.26 -3.69 -10.82
C ASP A 486 22.29 -4.72 -10.34
N LEU A 487 22.33 -5.86 -11.03
CA LEU A 487 23.33 -6.90 -10.78
C LEU A 487 24.72 -6.39 -11.08
N ALA A 488 24.87 -5.69 -12.20
CA ALA A 488 26.12 -5.07 -12.59
C ALA A 488 26.60 -4.05 -11.54
N ALA A 489 25.68 -3.32 -10.90
CA ALA A 489 26.04 -2.36 -9.84
C ALA A 489 26.55 -3.06 -8.55
N ALA A 490 25.89 -4.13 -8.11
CA ALA A 490 26.33 -4.89 -6.94
C ALA A 490 27.65 -5.66 -7.20
N GLU A 491 27.80 -6.25 -8.39
CA GLU A 491 29.03 -6.93 -8.82
C GLU A 491 30.19 -5.94 -8.94
N ALA A 492 29.99 -4.81 -9.62
CA ALA A 492 31.03 -3.78 -9.74
C ALA A 492 31.45 -3.23 -8.37
N ARG A 493 30.49 -3.06 -7.45
CA ARG A 493 30.80 -2.65 -6.08
C ARG A 493 31.60 -3.71 -5.32
N ALA A 494 31.22 -4.99 -5.45
CA ALA A 494 31.95 -6.09 -4.84
C ALA A 494 33.38 -6.18 -5.38
N GLU A 495 33.57 -6.08 -6.70
CA GLU A 495 34.91 -6.07 -7.30
C GLU A 495 35.74 -4.86 -6.84
N MET A 496 35.14 -3.67 -6.76
CA MET A 496 35.82 -2.50 -6.20
C MET A 496 36.28 -2.73 -4.76
N LEU A 497 35.40 -3.26 -3.91
CA LEU A 497 35.74 -3.53 -2.52
C LEU A 497 36.75 -4.68 -2.40
N LYS A 498 36.70 -5.70 -3.26
CA LYS A 498 37.70 -6.78 -3.30
C LYS A 498 39.09 -6.28 -3.64
N MET A 499 39.23 -5.28 -4.51
CA MET A 499 40.55 -4.68 -4.78
C MET A 499 41.22 -4.12 -3.52
N ARG A 500 40.41 -3.70 -2.52
CA ARG A 500 40.91 -3.15 -1.25
C ARG A 500 40.94 -4.16 -0.10
N PHE A 501 39.91 -5.02 0.01
CA PHE A 501 39.68 -5.89 1.16
C PHE A 501 39.90 -7.38 0.86
N GLY A 502 40.20 -7.74 -0.40
CA GLY A 502 40.45 -9.11 -0.84
C GLY A 502 39.30 -10.07 -0.58
N GLU A 503 39.64 -11.27 -0.13
CA GLU A 503 38.70 -12.38 0.16
C GLU A 503 37.74 -12.11 1.33
N LEU A 504 37.88 -10.98 2.02
CA LEU A 504 36.95 -10.59 3.09
C LEU A 504 35.59 -10.13 2.57
N VAL A 505 35.43 -9.95 1.25
CA VAL A 505 34.20 -9.46 0.60
C VAL A 505 33.39 -10.62 0.01
N GLY A 506 32.18 -10.81 0.50
CA GLY A 506 31.16 -11.65 -0.10
C GLY A 506 30.14 -10.85 -0.92
N LEU A 507 29.45 -11.52 -1.85
CA LEU A 507 28.39 -10.95 -2.69
C LEU A 507 27.12 -11.79 -2.60
N VAL A 508 25.96 -11.14 -2.45
CA VAL A 508 24.63 -11.78 -2.50
C VAL A 508 23.66 -10.95 -3.35
N HIS A 509 23.07 -11.56 -4.39
CA HIS A 509 22.05 -10.92 -5.21
C HIS A 509 20.94 -11.90 -5.65
N GLY A 510 19.87 -11.38 -6.25
CA GLY A 510 18.62 -12.12 -6.46
C GLY A 510 18.70 -13.25 -7.49
N ARG A 511 19.64 -13.15 -8.44
CA ARG A 511 19.87 -14.17 -9.48
C ARG A 511 20.82 -15.30 -9.07
N MET A 512 21.43 -15.23 -7.88
CA MET A 512 22.26 -16.35 -7.38
C MET A 512 21.40 -17.58 -7.16
N LYS A 513 21.93 -18.76 -7.47
CA LYS A 513 21.23 -20.01 -7.15
C LYS A 513 21.14 -20.16 -5.63
N GLY A 514 20.06 -20.77 -5.14
CA GLY A 514 19.83 -20.98 -3.70
C GLY A 514 21.07 -21.47 -2.93
N PRO A 515 21.75 -22.55 -3.38
CA PRO A 515 22.96 -23.05 -2.72
C PRO A 515 24.13 -22.05 -2.67
N GLU A 516 24.32 -21.25 -3.70
CA GLU A 516 25.41 -20.24 -3.76
C GLU A 516 25.13 -19.09 -2.80
N LYS A 517 23.88 -18.61 -2.78
CA LYS A 517 23.42 -17.60 -1.83
C LYS A 517 23.60 -18.09 -0.39
N ASP A 518 23.18 -19.32 -0.12
CA ASP A 518 23.30 -19.94 1.20
C ASP A 518 24.77 -20.04 1.64
N ALA A 519 25.67 -20.43 0.73
CA ALA A 519 27.10 -20.51 1.02
C ALA A 519 27.73 -19.14 1.32
N ALA A 520 27.37 -18.10 0.56
CA ALA A 520 27.84 -16.73 0.78
C ALA A 520 27.34 -16.16 2.12
N MET A 521 26.07 -16.40 2.46
CA MET A 521 25.50 -16.00 3.75
C MET A 521 26.14 -16.76 4.91
N GLU A 522 26.42 -18.06 4.76
CA GLU A 522 27.10 -18.86 5.78
C GLU A 522 28.54 -18.41 5.98
N ALA A 523 29.26 -18.07 4.90
CA ALA A 523 30.61 -17.50 4.98
C ALA A 523 30.62 -16.18 5.75
N PHE A 524 29.60 -15.34 5.55
CA PHE A 524 29.45 -14.11 6.31
C PHE A 524 29.06 -14.38 7.77
N ALA A 525 28.08 -15.24 8.05
CA ALA A 525 27.66 -15.55 9.42
C ALA A 525 28.80 -16.17 10.27
N SER A 526 29.65 -16.98 9.64
CA SER A 526 30.85 -17.59 10.25
C SER A 526 32.07 -16.67 10.30
N ALA A 527 31.93 -15.40 9.89
CA ALA A 527 32.99 -14.38 9.83
C ALA A 527 34.20 -14.74 8.94
N ARG A 528 34.01 -15.68 7.99
CA ARG A 528 34.98 -15.96 6.91
C ARG A 528 35.04 -14.79 5.92
N THR A 529 33.89 -14.19 5.63
CA THR A 529 33.80 -12.86 5.02
C THR A 529 33.39 -11.83 6.08
N ARG A 530 33.93 -10.61 5.98
CA ARG A 530 33.67 -9.50 6.90
C ARG A 530 32.78 -8.43 6.28
N ILE A 531 32.71 -8.37 4.96
CA ILE A 531 31.88 -7.43 4.21
C ILE A 531 30.94 -8.24 3.34
N LEU A 532 29.64 -7.97 3.42
CA LEU A 532 28.65 -8.56 2.53
C LEU A 532 28.02 -7.48 1.64
N VAL A 533 28.36 -7.51 0.36
CA VAL A 533 27.73 -6.67 -0.66
C VAL A 533 26.45 -7.34 -1.13
N ALA A 534 25.34 -6.62 -1.13
CA ALA A 534 24.09 -7.18 -1.62
C ALA A 534 23.09 -6.16 -2.15
N THR A 535 22.09 -6.67 -2.88
CA THR A 535 20.87 -5.92 -3.20
C THR A 535 19.84 -6.06 -2.08
N THR A 536 18.59 -5.61 -2.30
CA THR A 536 17.45 -5.76 -1.36
C THR A 536 17.15 -7.19 -0.92
N VAL A 537 17.83 -8.19 -1.47
CA VAL A 537 17.66 -9.60 -1.15
C VAL A 537 18.02 -9.94 0.32
N ILE A 538 18.74 -9.06 1.03
CA ILE A 538 18.97 -9.15 2.48
C ILE A 538 17.71 -8.83 3.31
N GLU A 539 16.67 -8.22 2.72
CA GLU A 539 15.39 -7.96 3.39
C GLU A 539 14.79 -9.22 4.03
N VAL A 540 15.16 -10.42 3.57
CA VAL A 540 14.68 -11.70 4.11
C VAL A 540 15.80 -12.55 4.72
N GLY A 541 16.16 -12.24 5.96
CA GLY A 541 16.27 -13.26 7.01
C GLY A 541 17.62 -13.93 7.23
N VAL A 542 18.68 -13.17 7.54
CA VAL A 542 19.80 -13.69 8.35
C VAL A 542 20.11 -12.71 9.47
N ASP A 543 20.25 -13.23 10.69
CA ASP A 543 20.74 -12.54 11.87
C ASP A 543 22.24 -12.81 12.00
N VAL A 544 23.05 -11.76 11.92
CA VAL A 544 24.49 -11.82 12.19
C VAL A 544 24.78 -10.93 13.38
N PRO A 545 24.85 -11.48 14.61
CA PRO A 545 24.99 -10.69 15.84
C PRO A 545 26.24 -9.79 15.87
N ASN A 546 27.30 -10.19 15.16
CA ASN A 546 28.55 -9.44 15.05
C ASN A 546 28.52 -8.34 13.98
N SER A 547 27.41 -8.20 13.22
CA SER A 547 27.26 -7.11 12.26
C SER A 547 26.72 -5.86 12.93
N ASN A 548 27.57 -4.86 13.01
CA ASN A 548 27.33 -3.58 13.69
C ASN A 548 27.51 -2.37 12.76
N LEU A 549 27.74 -2.59 11.46
CA LEU A 549 27.79 -1.53 10.45
C LEU A 549 26.93 -1.91 9.24
N ILE A 550 26.05 -1.00 8.81
CA ILE A 550 25.34 -1.11 7.53
C ILE A 550 25.50 0.17 6.73
N ILE A 551 25.84 0.02 5.45
CA ILE A 551 25.99 1.11 4.49
C ILE A 551 24.96 0.88 3.38
N ILE A 552 24.11 1.87 3.12
CA ILE A 552 23.06 1.79 2.11
C ILE A 552 23.33 2.86 1.04
N GLU A 553 23.70 2.41 -0.16
CA GLU A 553 23.87 3.27 -1.33
C GLU A 553 22.54 3.68 -1.95
N GLY A 554 22.43 4.92 -2.42
CA GLY A 554 21.20 5.41 -3.06
C GLY A 554 20.00 5.37 -2.11
N ALA A 555 20.21 5.69 -0.83
CA ALA A 555 19.18 5.63 0.21
C ALA A 555 17.92 6.45 -0.14
N ASP A 556 18.06 7.50 -0.95
CA ASP A 556 16.98 8.34 -1.47
C ASP A 556 16.01 7.63 -2.42
N ARG A 557 16.39 6.46 -2.94
CA ARG A 557 15.58 5.62 -3.84
C ARG A 557 14.74 4.58 -3.11
N PHE A 558 15.02 4.33 -1.84
CA PHE A 558 14.28 3.32 -1.06
C PHE A 558 13.04 3.92 -0.40
N GLY A 559 12.04 3.07 -0.18
CA GLY A 559 10.93 3.38 0.71
C GLY A 559 11.37 3.38 2.18
N LEU A 560 10.66 4.09 3.07
CA LEU A 560 11.00 4.15 4.49
C LEU A 560 10.94 2.77 5.16
N ALA A 561 9.93 1.97 4.84
CA ALA A 561 9.80 0.61 5.37
C ALA A 561 11.02 -0.28 5.02
N GLN A 562 11.51 -0.19 3.77
CA GLN A 562 12.69 -0.93 3.32
C GLN A 562 13.96 -0.44 4.05
N LEU A 563 14.16 0.87 4.16
CA LEU A 563 15.28 1.44 4.92
C LEU A 563 15.26 1.00 6.38
N HIS A 564 14.08 0.93 7.00
CA HIS A 564 13.91 0.46 8.37
C HIS A 564 14.23 -1.03 8.52
N GLN A 565 13.74 -1.89 7.62
CA GLN A 565 14.08 -3.31 7.60
C GLN A 565 15.59 -3.55 7.42
N LEU A 566 16.22 -2.83 6.49
CA LEU A 566 17.66 -2.89 6.24
C LEU A 566 18.43 -2.42 7.49
N ARG A 567 18.06 -1.28 8.08
CA ARG A 567 18.66 -0.78 9.33
C ARG A 567 18.55 -1.81 10.45
N GLY A 568 17.43 -2.51 10.57
CA GLY A 568 17.20 -3.57 11.56
C GLY A 568 18.06 -4.83 11.39
N ARG A 569 18.88 -4.93 10.34
CA ARG A 569 19.87 -6.01 10.14
C ARG A 569 21.08 -5.88 11.04
N VAL A 570 21.34 -4.69 11.57
CA VAL A 570 22.39 -4.44 12.57
C VAL A 570 21.79 -4.14 13.95
N GLY A 571 22.62 -4.06 15.00
CA GLY A 571 22.15 -3.74 16.35
C GLY A 571 21.52 -4.91 17.09
N ARG A 572 21.98 -6.14 16.80
CA ARG A 572 21.53 -7.37 17.48
C ARG A 572 22.47 -7.85 18.59
N GLY A 573 23.71 -7.36 18.61
CA GLY A 573 24.66 -7.55 19.70
C GLY A 573 24.62 -6.43 20.74
N GLN A 574 25.51 -6.51 21.73
CA GLN A 574 25.70 -5.45 22.75
C GLN A 574 26.54 -4.26 22.23
N ASN A 575 27.15 -4.40 21.06
CA ASN A 575 28.01 -3.38 20.47
C ASN A 575 27.20 -2.25 19.83
N HIS A 576 27.70 -1.02 19.96
CA HIS A 576 27.18 0.13 19.23
C HIS A 576 27.12 -0.17 17.73
N SER A 577 25.95 0.07 17.14
CA SER A 577 25.69 -0.19 15.72
C SER A 577 25.41 1.09 14.95
N VAL A 578 25.95 1.17 13.74
CA VAL A 578 25.91 2.36 12.89
C VAL A 578 25.23 2.04 11.56
N CYS A 579 24.33 2.92 11.13
CA CYS A 579 23.67 2.89 9.82
C CYS A 579 24.07 4.14 9.02
N ILE A 580 24.75 3.94 7.90
CA ILE A 580 25.17 5.01 6.98
C ILE A 580 24.25 4.99 5.76
N LEU A 581 23.51 6.08 5.56
CA LEU A 581 22.63 6.30 4.41
C LEU A 581 23.33 7.23 3.41
N LEU A 582 23.77 6.68 2.27
CA LEU A 582 24.40 7.43 1.19
C LEU A 582 23.32 7.97 0.24
N ARG A 583 23.26 9.29 0.09
CA ARG A 583 22.29 9.97 -0.78
C ARG A 583 22.93 10.55 -2.04
N GLY A 584 22.14 10.63 -3.11
CA GLY A 584 22.47 11.39 -4.31
C GLY A 584 22.58 12.91 -4.09
N GLY A 585 23.00 13.60 -5.16
CA GLY A 585 23.15 15.07 -5.17
C GLY A 585 21.83 15.83 -5.25
N ALA A 586 20.86 15.34 -6.04
CA ALA A 586 19.55 15.95 -6.20
C ALA A 586 18.50 15.15 -5.40
N LEU A 587 17.94 15.77 -4.36
CA LEU A 587 16.87 15.19 -3.55
C LEU A 587 15.57 15.94 -3.78
N SER A 588 14.47 15.20 -3.99
CA SER A 588 13.13 15.73 -3.84
C SER A 588 12.86 16.11 -2.38
N GLU A 589 11.83 16.94 -2.16
CA GLU A 589 11.37 17.28 -0.82
C GLU A 589 10.92 16.03 -0.03
N THR A 590 10.25 15.09 -0.72
CA THR A 590 9.82 13.81 -0.13
C THR A 590 10.99 12.93 0.28
N SER A 591 12.01 12.74 -0.58
CA SER A 591 13.19 11.93 -0.23
C SER A 591 14.00 12.57 0.91
N ARG A 592 14.05 13.91 0.98
CA ARG A 592 14.67 14.63 2.11
C ARG A 592 13.92 14.36 3.41
N ALA A 593 12.60 14.46 3.42
CA ALA A 593 11.77 14.20 4.59
C ALA A 593 11.93 12.74 5.09
N ARG A 594 11.94 11.77 4.17
CA ARG A 594 12.17 10.35 4.51
C ARG A 594 13.52 10.11 5.19
N LEU A 595 14.61 10.60 4.59
CA LEU A 595 15.95 10.42 5.16
C LEU A 595 16.12 11.15 6.50
N ALA A 596 15.47 12.30 6.67
CA ALA A 596 15.45 13.01 7.95
C ALA A 596 14.76 12.19 9.03
N LEU A 597 13.58 11.62 8.73
CA LEU A 597 12.85 10.76 9.65
C LEU A 597 13.66 9.53 10.09
N MET A 598 14.32 8.86 9.15
CA MET A 598 15.19 7.70 9.45
C MET A 598 16.33 8.05 10.40
N ARG A 599 16.80 9.30 10.39
CA ARG A 599 17.83 9.80 11.30
C ARG A 599 17.27 10.14 12.68
N GLU A 600 16.04 10.66 12.74
CA GLU A 600 15.43 11.18 13.97
C GLU A 600 14.84 10.10 14.88
N THR A 601 14.36 8.99 14.32
CA THR A 601 13.68 7.95 15.11
C THR A 601 14.18 6.55 14.79
N ASN A 602 14.29 5.73 15.84
CA ASN A 602 14.48 4.27 15.72
C ASN A 602 13.16 3.50 15.80
N ASP A 603 12.06 4.16 16.18
CA ASP A 603 10.74 3.54 16.32
C ASP A 603 10.13 3.23 14.95
N GLY A 604 10.06 1.94 14.62
CA GLY A 604 9.47 1.48 13.37
C GLY A 604 7.97 1.77 13.22
N PHE A 605 7.20 1.89 14.31
CA PHE A 605 5.77 2.24 14.22
C PHE A 605 5.59 3.69 13.75
N ARG A 606 6.36 4.61 14.33
CA ARG A 606 6.39 6.01 13.90
C ARG A 606 6.86 6.15 12.45
N ILE A 607 7.85 5.36 12.04
CA ILE A 607 8.33 5.35 10.65
C ILE A 607 7.23 4.89 9.70
N ALA A 608 6.47 3.86 10.06
CA ALA A 608 5.40 3.35 9.22
C ALA A 608 4.25 4.35 9.04
N GLU A 609 3.82 5.01 10.12
CA GLU A 609 2.76 6.03 10.07
C GLU A 609 3.15 7.21 9.17
N GLU A 610 4.39 7.66 9.29
CA GLU A 610 4.91 8.75 8.48
C GLU A 610 5.17 8.32 7.02
N ASP A 611 5.56 7.06 6.76
CA ASP A 611 5.65 6.51 5.40
C ASP A 611 4.29 6.52 4.70
N LEU A 612 3.22 6.13 5.41
CA LEU A 612 1.86 6.23 4.88
C LEU A 612 1.48 7.68 4.56
N ARG A 613 1.84 8.62 5.45
CA ARG A 613 1.58 10.05 5.25
C ARG A 613 2.33 10.63 4.05
N LEU A 614 3.62 10.28 3.91
CA LEU A 614 4.51 10.83 2.88
C LEU A 614 4.27 10.24 1.48
N ARG A 615 3.78 9.00 1.38
CA ARG A 615 3.48 8.36 0.08
C ARG A 615 2.13 8.76 -0.49
N GLY A 616 1.14 9.08 0.35
CA GLY A 616 -0.26 9.12 -0.08
C GLY A 616 -0.76 7.73 -0.52
N ALA A 617 -2.08 7.53 -0.62
CA ALA A 617 -2.68 6.21 -0.88
C ALA A 617 -2.30 5.59 -2.25
N GLY A 618 -1.82 6.40 -3.20
CA GLY A 618 -1.74 6.05 -4.62
C GLY A 618 -0.65 5.04 -5.01
N GLU A 619 0.44 4.93 -4.24
CA GLU A 619 1.60 4.06 -4.57
C GLU A 619 1.85 2.96 -3.52
N ILE A 620 0.83 2.55 -2.77
CA ILE A 620 0.95 1.45 -1.80
C ILE A 620 1.22 0.10 -2.50
N LEU A 621 0.95 0.00 -3.81
CA LEU A 621 0.95 -1.26 -4.56
C LEU A 621 2.06 -1.31 -5.61
N GLY A 622 3.29 -1.55 -5.13
CA GLY A 622 4.33 -2.12 -5.98
C GLY A 622 3.92 -3.53 -6.40
N THR A 623 3.71 -3.72 -7.71
CA THR A 623 3.26 -4.96 -8.39
C THR A 623 1.86 -5.47 -8.03
N ARG A 624 1.01 -5.58 -9.06
CA ARG A 624 -0.34 -6.16 -9.08
C ARG A 624 -0.36 -7.53 -8.37
N GLN A 625 -0.64 -7.57 -7.08
CA GLN A 625 -1.04 -8.81 -6.43
C GLN A 625 -2.54 -9.01 -6.66
N SER A 626 -2.83 -10.16 -7.27
CA SER A 626 -4.16 -10.59 -7.68
C SER A 626 -5.13 -10.65 -6.50
N GLY A 627 -6.08 -9.70 -6.45
CA GLY A 627 -7.26 -9.77 -5.58
C GLY A 627 -7.59 -8.52 -4.75
N GLU A 628 -6.78 -7.45 -4.81
CA GLU A 628 -6.91 -6.30 -3.91
C GLU A 628 -7.52 -5.07 -4.63
N GLN A 629 -8.64 -4.55 -4.11
CA GLN A 629 -9.29 -3.34 -4.65
C GLN A 629 -8.81 -2.09 -3.92
N GLN A 630 -8.25 -1.14 -4.67
CA GLN A 630 -7.85 0.19 -4.19
C GLN A 630 -9.07 1.03 -3.79
N LEU A 631 -8.91 1.91 -2.79
CA LEU A 631 -9.92 2.95 -2.49
C LEU A 631 -9.95 3.93 -3.68
N LYS A 632 -11.13 4.08 -4.30
CA LYS A 632 -11.37 4.94 -5.47
C LYS A 632 -11.71 6.38 -5.07
N LEU A 633 -12.39 6.58 -3.94
CA LEU A 633 -12.97 7.87 -3.51
C LEU A 633 -12.29 8.41 -2.24
N ALA A 634 -11.97 7.54 -1.30
CA ALA A 634 -11.34 7.93 -0.03
C ALA A 634 -9.83 8.16 -0.18
N THR A 635 -9.34 9.25 0.42
CA THR A 635 -7.91 9.55 0.54
C THR A 635 -7.39 9.01 1.88
N PRO A 636 -6.05 8.94 2.12
CA PRO A 636 -5.51 8.56 3.42
C PRO A 636 -6.01 9.44 4.57
N GLU A 637 -6.18 10.74 4.32
CA GLU A 637 -6.67 11.70 5.31
C GLU A 637 -8.12 11.38 5.69
N HIS A 638 -8.96 11.11 4.69
CA HIS A 638 -10.33 10.64 4.93
C HIS A 638 -10.35 9.32 5.70
N LEU A 639 -9.50 8.36 5.31
CA LEU A 639 -9.40 7.08 6.01
C LEU A 639 -9.04 7.29 7.47
N SER A 640 -8.00 8.09 7.76
CA SER A 640 -7.59 8.38 9.14
C SER A 640 -8.71 9.04 9.95
N ALA A 641 -9.45 9.98 9.36
CA ALA A 641 -10.49 10.74 10.03
C ALA A 641 -11.80 9.96 10.23
N LEU A 642 -12.17 9.09 9.29
CA LEU A 642 -13.50 8.48 9.23
C LEU A 642 -13.53 7.00 9.65
N LEU A 643 -12.38 6.31 9.66
CA LEU A 643 -12.31 4.87 9.90
C LEU A 643 -12.97 4.43 11.21
N ASP A 644 -12.70 5.13 12.32
CA ASP A 644 -13.30 4.77 13.61
C ASP A 644 -14.82 4.96 13.58
N SER A 645 -15.32 6.06 13.01
CA SER A 645 -16.76 6.28 12.88
C SER A 645 -17.44 5.24 11.98
N ALA A 646 -16.83 4.88 10.86
CA ALA A 646 -17.35 3.88 9.94
C ALA A 646 -17.33 2.46 10.55
N ARG A 647 -16.29 2.15 11.34
CA ARG A 647 -16.18 0.89 12.07
C ARG A 647 -17.25 0.78 13.15
N ASP A 648 -17.38 1.81 13.99
CA ASP A 648 -18.37 1.83 15.07
C ASP A 648 -19.79 1.76 14.51
N ASP A 649 -20.03 2.39 13.36
CA ASP A 649 -21.30 2.33 12.64
C ASP A 649 -21.60 0.93 12.08
N ALA A 650 -20.61 0.28 11.47
CA ALA A 650 -20.74 -1.10 11.01
C ALA A 650 -20.98 -2.08 12.18
N HIS A 651 -20.36 -1.85 13.34
CA HIS A 651 -20.64 -2.60 14.57
C HIS A 651 -22.07 -2.44 15.03
N LEU A 652 -22.56 -1.20 15.07
CA LEU A 652 -23.93 -0.94 15.46
C LEU A 652 -24.93 -1.67 14.55
N LEU A 653 -24.69 -1.62 13.23
CA LEU A 653 -25.53 -2.29 12.24
C LEU A 653 -25.59 -3.82 12.47
N ILE A 654 -24.44 -4.46 12.68
CA ILE A 654 -24.36 -5.93 12.82
C ILE A 654 -24.83 -6.42 14.19
N ASP A 655 -24.43 -5.74 15.27
CA ASP A 655 -24.64 -6.23 16.64
C ASP A 655 -25.97 -5.78 17.25
N ARG A 656 -26.55 -4.65 16.80
CA ARG A 656 -27.78 -4.08 17.39
C ARG A 656 -28.93 -3.94 16.41
N ASP A 657 -28.69 -3.56 15.15
CA ASP A 657 -29.75 -3.26 14.19
C ASP A 657 -30.21 -4.50 13.38
N GLY A 658 -30.08 -5.70 13.95
CA GLY A 658 -30.52 -6.94 13.31
C GLY A 658 -29.68 -7.41 12.11
N GLY A 659 -28.55 -6.74 11.83
CA GLY A 659 -27.66 -7.11 10.72
C GLY A 659 -28.18 -6.68 9.36
N LEU A 660 -28.12 -7.56 8.36
CA LEU A 660 -28.44 -7.24 6.97
C LEU A 660 -29.90 -7.48 6.57
N THR A 661 -30.77 -7.84 7.52
CA THR A 661 -32.18 -8.20 7.24
C THR A 661 -33.15 -7.05 7.44
N GLU A 662 -32.80 -6.07 8.27
CA GLU A 662 -33.64 -4.89 8.51
C GLU A 662 -33.47 -3.85 7.39
N THR A 663 -34.34 -2.84 7.34
CA THR A 663 -34.36 -1.81 6.27
C THR A 663 -32.99 -1.15 6.06
N ARG A 664 -32.29 -0.81 7.15
CA ARG A 664 -30.94 -0.24 7.10
C ARG A 664 -29.90 -1.28 6.63
N GLY A 665 -30.08 -2.54 6.99
CA GLY A 665 -29.27 -3.66 6.54
C GLY A 665 -29.38 -3.92 5.04
N GLU A 666 -30.58 -3.79 4.47
CA GLU A 666 -30.80 -3.88 3.01
C GLU A 666 -30.13 -2.72 2.26
N ALA A 667 -30.18 -1.52 2.82
CA ALA A 667 -29.45 -0.36 2.29
C ALA A 667 -27.94 -0.58 2.35
N ALA A 668 -27.42 -1.07 3.48
CA ALA A 668 -26.01 -1.39 3.64
C ALA A 668 -25.55 -2.54 2.71
N ARG A 669 -26.42 -3.52 2.43
CA ARG A 669 -26.18 -4.55 1.42
C ARG A 669 -26.03 -3.93 0.02
N THR A 670 -26.85 -2.92 -0.28
CA THR A 670 -26.75 -2.16 -1.55
C THR A 670 -25.42 -1.42 -1.62
N CYS A 671 -24.98 -0.79 -0.53
CA CYS A 671 -23.65 -0.18 -0.41
C CYS A 671 -22.50 -1.18 -0.70
N LEU A 672 -22.55 -2.39 -0.13
CA LEU A 672 -21.55 -3.43 -0.39
C LEU A 672 -21.45 -3.83 -1.87
N TYR A 673 -22.59 -3.92 -2.56
CA TYR A 673 -22.61 -4.21 -4.00
C TYR A 673 -22.14 -3.02 -4.84
N LEU A 674 -22.47 -1.80 -4.45
CA LEU A 674 -22.04 -0.58 -5.13
C LEU A 674 -20.51 -0.45 -5.13
N PHE A 675 -19.87 -0.74 -4.01
CA PHE A 675 -18.40 -0.73 -3.85
C PHE A 675 -17.73 -2.09 -4.10
N GLU A 676 -18.45 -3.04 -4.72
CA GLU A 676 -17.92 -4.31 -5.18
C GLU A 676 -17.08 -5.08 -4.16
N ARG A 677 -17.54 -5.12 -2.90
CA ARG A 677 -16.83 -5.81 -1.82
C ARG A 677 -17.01 -7.33 -1.94
N ASP A 678 -16.28 -7.92 -2.88
CA ASP A 678 -16.44 -9.30 -3.37
C ASP A 678 -16.39 -10.37 -2.28
N ALA A 679 -15.52 -10.20 -1.27
CA ALA A 679 -15.40 -11.13 -0.15
C ALA A 679 -16.71 -11.23 0.66
N ALA A 680 -17.41 -10.11 0.89
CA ALA A 680 -18.70 -10.09 1.55
C ALA A 680 -19.85 -10.49 0.61
N VAL A 681 -19.77 -10.11 -0.67
CA VAL A 681 -20.74 -10.48 -1.69
C VAL A 681 -20.79 -12.00 -1.91
N GLY A 682 -19.65 -12.69 -1.84
CA GLY A 682 -19.58 -14.15 -1.90
C GLY A 682 -20.30 -14.82 -0.71
N LEU A 683 -20.09 -14.31 0.50
CA LEU A 683 -20.77 -14.78 1.71
C LEU A 683 -22.30 -14.57 1.64
N LEU A 684 -22.73 -13.43 1.08
CA LEU A 684 -24.14 -13.10 0.82
C LEU A 684 -24.81 -13.93 -0.29
N ARG A 685 -24.02 -14.68 -1.07
CA ARG A 685 -24.52 -15.62 -2.09
C ARG A 685 -24.54 -17.07 -1.57
N SER A 686 -23.77 -17.36 -0.52
CA SER A 686 -23.64 -18.71 0.07
C SER A 686 -24.57 -18.98 1.26
N GLY A 687 -25.17 -17.94 1.83
CA GLY A 687 -26.31 -18.03 2.75
C GLY A 687 -27.58 -17.64 2.02
#